data_AF-A0A9P4IDM5-F1
#
_entry.id   AF-A0A9P4IDM5-F1
#
_cell.length_a   1.000
_cell.length_b   1.000
_cell.length_c   1.000
_cell.angle_alpha   90.00
_cell.angle_beta   90.00
_cell.angle_gamma   90.00
#
_symmetry.space_group_name_H-M   'P 1'
#
loop_
_entity.id
_entity.type
_entity.pdbx_description
1 polymer ?
#
loop_
_entity_poly.entity_id
_entity_poly.type
_entity_poly.pdbx_seq_one_letter_code
_entity_poly.pdbx_strand_id
1 'polypeptide(L)'
;MSADLDDPTAAGLMAEFHRLEAEPRSPGIIGGGMNSILDTPFGNPQRIPSSRHRREPSDLQARDVAQKVAKETGGIVAVDITHFEGAPDARDILKDAADEAKSDMHKSYYFPEDPDMPNWRPMSMHWPYICVLISLALFLAGIQEYLCQLSIQRAKHNDGLIKFIKATDVSLPVYFAWKYMPTIILVSYGVMWQITDFEVKRLEPFYQLSKPTGATAAESLNMDYLTFLQYFVPIKAVRYRQWAVLFSSVGTLLATSLVPVLQSAAVNMEPDSSHRREDEPKFVMMDPGWSRALTVSLCLVALCGILLLVRLERRRSGLLSDPKGIAGIAAMATRSHILNDFRNLDTASNHLIHKQIRERRYILHKSSLWQGEFIRNPAPTEEIKPEHPHPIMLRLEAGIPYILSLFAFVVLIPVFMFVPRANVVTEKLPWLLTTIATVLKLIWSTMEMDVRMMEPFYILSRRNAPARTLTLDYTGEMPGVICVKALKNKHYLVAVVGLCSLLTEVLTVCVSSFSVDGSKFVPGAKDAESDPNGQNNSQETFKSFWISFGLSTGILLLLMLVAFFVYLRRRHKFLPREPGTVAAVLAFIHQSRMLTDFVGTELMNSGQMTRYLNRFGKTYGLGWFSGRDGDDHCGVDEEPLLSDYKYGVDWRKSRLRADNIGTWENY
;
A
#
# COMPACT_ATOMS: atom_id res chain seq x y z
N MET A 1 -14.47 -22.53 -14.47
CA MET A 1 -15.04 -23.19 -15.66
C MET A 1 -15.79 -22.10 -16.44
N SER A 2 -15.55 -22.05 -17.74
CA SER A 2 -15.86 -21.00 -18.73
C SER A 2 -17.28 -20.41 -18.67
N ALA A 3 -17.37 -19.11 -18.42
CA ALA A 3 -18.54 -18.28 -18.74
C ALA A 3 -18.12 -16.80 -18.80
N ASP A 4 -17.32 -16.41 -19.80
CA ASP A 4 -17.06 -14.99 -20.13
C ASP A 4 -16.77 -14.89 -21.64
N LEU A 5 -17.82 -15.00 -22.45
CA LEU A 5 -17.72 -14.75 -23.89
C LEU A 5 -18.68 -13.66 -24.40
N ASP A 6 -19.48 -13.02 -23.55
CA ASP A 6 -20.43 -11.98 -23.97
C ASP A 6 -20.46 -10.76 -23.04
N ASP A 7 -19.30 -10.26 -22.60
CA ASP A 7 -19.22 -8.89 -22.05
C ASP A 7 -18.76 -7.94 -23.17
N PRO A 8 -19.66 -7.14 -23.78
CA PRO A 8 -19.30 -6.15 -24.80
C PRO A 8 -18.28 -5.11 -24.28
N THR A 9 -18.12 -4.98 -22.96
CA THR A 9 -17.10 -4.11 -22.37
C THR A 9 -15.70 -4.73 -22.38
N ALA A 10 -15.57 -6.06 -22.33
CA ALA A 10 -14.28 -6.76 -22.44
C ALA A 10 -13.75 -6.76 -23.89
N ALA A 11 -14.65 -6.91 -24.87
CA ALA A 11 -14.32 -6.77 -26.29
C ALA A 11 -13.91 -5.34 -26.65
N GLY A 12 -14.60 -4.33 -26.09
CA GLY A 12 -14.20 -2.91 -26.22
C GLY A 12 -12.83 -2.62 -25.60
N LEU A 13 -12.54 -3.19 -24.43
CA LEU A 13 -11.23 -3.15 -23.77
C LEU A 13 -10.13 -3.74 -24.65
N MET A 14 -10.37 -4.90 -25.26
CA MET A 14 -9.42 -5.55 -26.16
C MET A 14 -9.24 -4.77 -27.46
N ALA A 15 -10.30 -4.17 -28.01
CA ALA A 15 -10.21 -3.34 -29.22
C ALA A 15 -9.47 -2.01 -28.97
N GLU A 16 -9.70 -1.37 -27.82
CA GLU A 16 -8.97 -0.16 -27.40
C GLU A 16 -7.51 -0.50 -27.06
N PHE A 17 -7.27 -1.64 -26.41
CA PHE A 17 -5.94 -2.19 -26.15
C PHE A 17 -5.18 -2.46 -27.45
N HIS A 18 -5.76 -3.18 -28.39
CA HIS A 18 -5.15 -3.45 -29.69
C HIS A 18 -4.95 -2.17 -30.51
N ARG A 19 -5.82 -1.16 -30.39
CA ARG A 19 -5.62 0.14 -31.02
C ARG A 19 -4.43 0.88 -30.45
N LEU A 20 -4.32 0.97 -29.11
CA LEU A 20 -3.18 1.60 -28.43
C LEU A 20 -1.87 0.85 -28.68
N GLU A 21 -1.94 -0.46 -28.90
CA GLU A 21 -0.78 -1.29 -29.26
C GLU A 21 -0.42 -1.19 -30.75
N ALA A 22 -1.39 -0.97 -31.64
CA ALA A 22 -1.21 -0.86 -33.09
C ALA A 22 -0.89 0.58 -33.54
N GLU A 23 -1.08 1.59 -32.71
CA GLU A 23 -0.68 2.96 -33.01
C GLU A 23 0.86 3.03 -33.06
N PRO A 24 1.47 3.21 -34.24
CA PRO A 24 2.93 3.27 -34.35
C PRO A 24 3.44 4.43 -33.51
N ARG A 25 4.66 4.30 -32.97
CA ARG A 25 5.44 5.39 -32.35
C ARG A 25 5.63 6.52 -33.37
N SER A 26 4.60 7.32 -33.59
CA SER A 26 4.60 8.33 -34.62
C SER A 26 5.42 9.51 -34.10
N PRO A 27 6.46 9.98 -34.82
CA PRO A 27 7.18 11.20 -34.48
C PRO A 27 6.25 12.39 -34.76
N GLY A 28 5.30 12.61 -33.85
CA GLY A 28 4.39 13.75 -33.89
C GLY A 28 5.16 15.03 -33.63
N ILE A 29 4.97 16.00 -34.53
CA ILE A 29 5.54 17.35 -34.48
C ILE A 29 5.41 17.91 -33.06
N ILE A 30 6.53 18.39 -32.52
CA ILE A 30 6.61 19.10 -31.24
C ILE A 30 5.67 20.31 -31.31
N GLY A 31 4.45 20.17 -30.77
CA GLY A 31 3.56 21.30 -30.55
C GLY A 31 4.26 22.29 -29.62
N GLY A 32 4.51 23.50 -30.11
CA GLY A 32 5.40 24.51 -29.51
C GLY A 32 4.98 25.08 -28.14
N GLY A 33 4.10 24.41 -27.39
CA GLY A 33 3.63 24.84 -26.07
C GLY A 33 4.67 24.75 -24.94
N MET A 34 5.83 24.13 -25.19
CA MET A 34 6.96 24.10 -24.24
C MET A 34 8.22 24.79 -24.75
N ASN A 35 8.16 25.51 -25.88
CA ASN A 35 9.29 26.35 -26.31
C ASN A 35 9.38 27.68 -25.54
N SER A 36 8.32 28.11 -24.86
CA SER A 36 8.30 29.40 -24.15
C SER A 36 8.68 29.33 -22.66
N ILE A 37 8.99 28.13 -22.13
CA ILE A 37 9.56 27.94 -20.78
C ILE A 37 10.75 26.97 -20.87
N LEU A 38 11.52 27.08 -21.96
CA LEU A 38 12.86 26.51 -22.11
C LEU A 38 13.92 27.51 -21.64
N ASP A 39 13.67 28.22 -20.53
CA ASP A 39 14.79 28.55 -19.67
C ASP A 39 15.13 27.28 -18.92
N THR A 40 16.04 26.50 -19.51
CA THR A 40 16.80 25.49 -18.78
C THR A 40 17.23 26.13 -17.45
N PRO A 41 16.78 25.68 -16.26
CA PRO A 41 17.17 26.33 -15.02
C PRO A 41 18.69 26.24 -14.77
N PHE A 42 19.40 25.43 -15.55
CA PHE A 42 20.84 25.25 -15.55
C PHE A 42 21.32 25.00 -16.99
N GLY A 43 22.47 25.57 -17.35
CA GLY A 43 22.93 25.73 -18.73
C GLY A 43 22.86 24.49 -19.62
N ASN A 44 22.77 24.73 -20.93
CA ASN A 44 22.76 23.73 -22.01
C ASN A 44 23.55 22.47 -21.62
N PRO A 45 22.92 21.28 -21.56
CA PRO A 45 23.63 20.06 -21.22
C PRO A 45 24.82 19.93 -22.16
N GLN A 46 26.03 19.82 -21.60
CA GLN A 46 27.24 19.76 -22.40
C GLN A 46 27.17 18.50 -23.26
N ARG A 47 26.98 18.68 -24.57
CA ARG A 47 27.07 17.59 -25.54
C ARG A 47 28.54 17.19 -25.64
N ILE A 48 28.82 15.92 -25.42
CA ILE A 48 30.14 15.36 -25.75
C ILE A 48 30.27 15.43 -27.29
N PRO A 49 31.32 16.09 -27.84
CA PRO A 49 31.50 16.14 -29.28
C PRO A 49 31.70 14.73 -29.82
N SER A 50 30.87 14.32 -30.78
CA SER A 50 31.00 13.05 -31.49
C SER A 50 32.34 13.03 -32.23
N SER A 51 33.34 12.31 -31.72
CA SER A 51 34.64 12.19 -32.37
C SER A 51 34.49 11.35 -33.64
N ARG A 52 34.69 11.97 -34.81
CA ARG A 52 34.33 11.39 -36.11
C ARG A 52 35.19 10.21 -36.59
N HIS A 53 36.22 9.75 -35.87
CA HIS A 53 37.16 8.73 -36.40
C HIS A 53 37.89 7.86 -35.35
N ARG A 54 37.25 7.41 -34.27
CA ARG A 54 37.88 6.44 -33.34
C ARG A 54 36.93 5.30 -33.02
N ARG A 55 37.46 4.06 -33.04
CA ARG A 55 36.75 2.81 -32.72
C ARG A 55 35.68 3.05 -31.66
N GLU A 56 34.44 2.72 -32.03
CA GLU A 56 33.25 2.95 -31.22
C GLU A 56 33.42 2.30 -29.84
N PRO A 57 33.33 3.09 -28.74
CA PRO A 57 33.32 2.53 -27.41
C PRO A 57 32.06 1.68 -27.20
N SER A 58 32.18 0.56 -26.49
CA SER A 58 31.00 -0.20 -26.05
C SER A 58 30.08 0.67 -25.19
N ASP A 59 28.78 0.37 -25.12
CA ASP A 59 27.79 1.15 -24.35
C ASP A 59 28.23 1.45 -22.91
N LEU A 60 28.92 0.49 -22.28
CA LEU A 60 29.53 0.63 -20.95
C LEU A 60 30.62 1.71 -20.89
N GLN A 61 31.49 1.79 -21.91
CA GLN A 61 32.54 2.81 -21.97
C GLN A 61 31.97 4.20 -22.22
N ALA A 62 30.95 4.33 -23.09
CA ALA A 62 30.26 5.61 -23.32
C ALA A 62 29.57 6.12 -22.05
N ARG A 63 28.93 5.21 -21.30
CA ARG A 63 28.36 5.48 -19.98
C ARG A 63 29.40 5.96 -18.97
N ASP A 64 30.51 5.24 -18.82
CA ASP A 64 31.53 5.58 -17.82
C ASP A 64 32.16 6.94 -18.12
N VAL A 65 32.37 7.26 -19.40
CA VAL A 65 32.85 8.58 -19.84
C VAL A 65 31.80 9.66 -19.53
N ALA A 66 30.54 9.45 -19.88
CA ALA A 66 29.47 10.43 -19.64
C ALA A 66 29.25 10.70 -18.15
N GLN A 67 29.26 9.66 -17.32
CA GLN A 67 29.17 9.77 -15.87
C GLN A 67 30.38 10.50 -15.30
N LYS A 68 31.59 10.25 -15.82
CA LYS A 68 32.81 10.95 -15.41
C LYS A 68 32.76 12.44 -15.76
N VAL A 69 32.30 12.78 -16.97
CA VAL A 69 32.12 14.18 -17.40
C VAL A 69 31.07 14.88 -16.52
N ALA A 70 29.96 14.21 -16.20
CA ALA A 70 28.96 14.76 -15.29
C ALA A 70 29.55 15.06 -13.90
N LYS A 71 30.39 14.16 -13.38
CA LYS A 71 31.11 14.36 -12.10
C LYS A 71 32.11 15.52 -12.15
N GLU A 72 32.88 15.64 -13.23
CA GLU A 72 33.91 16.68 -13.37
C GLU A 72 33.30 18.07 -13.60
N THR A 73 32.21 18.14 -14.35
CA THR A 73 31.53 19.40 -14.69
C THR A 73 30.52 19.86 -13.63
N GLY A 74 30.05 18.95 -12.79
CA GLY A 74 28.96 19.23 -11.84
C GLY A 74 27.60 19.49 -12.50
N GLY A 75 27.48 19.22 -13.80
CA GLY A 75 26.27 19.45 -14.61
C GLY A 75 25.64 18.17 -15.15
N ILE A 76 24.38 18.24 -15.58
CA ILE A 76 23.68 17.12 -16.22
C ILE A 76 24.21 16.95 -17.65
N VAL A 77 24.64 15.74 -17.98
CA VAL A 77 25.17 15.41 -19.31
C VAL A 77 24.14 14.59 -20.07
N ALA A 78 23.75 15.07 -21.24
CA ALA A 78 22.86 14.35 -22.15
C ALA A 78 23.69 13.69 -23.27
N VAL A 79 23.54 12.39 -23.43
CA VAL A 79 24.21 11.62 -24.48
C VAL A 79 23.15 11.00 -25.38
N ASP A 80 23.28 11.26 -26.68
CA ASP A 80 22.49 10.59 -27.70
C ASP A 80 23.16 9.26 -28.07
N ILE A 81 22.44 8.16 -27.85
CA ILE A 81 22.92 6.80 -28.13
C ILE A 81 22.50 6.30 -29.52
N THR A 82 21.76 7.08 -30.32
CA THR A 82 21.34 6.69 -31.68
C THR A 82 22.46 6.80 -32.70
N HIS A 83 23.43 7.70 -32.49
CA HIS A 83 24.57 7.91 -33.39
C HIS A 83 25.70 6.86 -33.29
N PHE A 84 25.47 5.75 -32.59
CA PHE A 84 26.45 4.67 -32.48
C PHE A 84 26.31 3.59 -33.57
N GLU A 85 25.34 3.70 -34.49
CA GLU A 85 25.24 2.83 -35.66
C GLU A 85 24.97 3.65 -36.93
N GLY A 86 25.91 3.61 -37.89
CA GLY A 86 25.65 3.93 -39.30
C GLY A 86 26.00 5.34 -39.76
N ALA A 87 26.85 5.43 -40.79
CA ALA A 87 27.20 6.68 -41.47
C ALA A 87 25.96 7.32 -42.15
N PRO A 88 25.82 8.66 -42.14
CA PRO A 88 24.72 9.31 -42.84
C PRO A 88 25.04 9.47 -44.34
N ASP A 89 24.12 9.03 -45.19
CA ASP A 89 24.09 9.38 -46.61
C ASP A 89 23.42 10.74 -46.81
N ALA A 90 23.91 11.53 -47.76
CA ALA A 90 23.66 12.97 -47.90
C ALA A 90 22.30 13.36 -48.52
N ARG A 91 21.19 12.80 -48.02
CA ARG A 91 19.83 13.26 -48.35
C ARG A 91 18.93 13.12 -47.14
N ASP A 92 18.52 14.23 -46.52
CA ASP A 92 17.14 14.50 -46.09
C ASP A 92 17.03 15.61 -45.03
N ILE A 93 16.88 16.85 -45.48
CA ILE A 93 16.56 18.01 -44.62
C ILE A 93 15.14 17.89 -43.99
N LEU A 94 14.30 16.97 -44.50
CA LEU A 94 12.99 16.63 -43.93
C LEU A 94 13.02 15.46 -42.94
N LYS A 95 14.06 14.61 -42.97
CA LYS A 95 14.27 13.59 -41.92
C LYS A 95 14.81 14.21 -40.65
N ASP A 96 15.57 15.31 -40.74
CA ASP A 96 16.18 15.97 -39.59
C ASP A 96 15.17 16.33 -38.49
N ALA A 97 13.94 16.78 -38.81
CA ALA A 97 12.94 17.09 -37.79
C ALA A 97 12.33 15.84 -37.11
N ALA A 98 12.14 14.74 -37.87
CA ALA A 98 11.63 13.48 -37.34
C ALA A 98 12.72 12.67 -36.61
N ASP A 99 13.96 12.78 -37.07
CA ASP A 99 15.15 12.18 -36.44
C ASP A 99 15.64 13.02 -35.25
N GLU A 100 15.44 14.33 -35.20
CA GLU A 100 15.62 15.16 -33.99
C GLU A 100 14.59 14.79 -32.92
N ALA A 101 13.32 14.58 -33.29
CA ALA A 101 12.29 14.13 -32.37
C ALA A 101 12.56 12.70 -31.82
N LYS A 102 13.08 11.79 -32.67
CA LYS A 102 13.54 10.46 -32.24
C LYS A 102 14.82 10.54 -31.40
N SER A 103 15.74 11.44 -31.74
CA SER A 103 16.98 11.72 -30.99
C SER A 103 16.65 12.12 -29.55
N ASP A 104 15.71 13.04 -29.33
CA ASP A 104 15.27 13.42 -27.98
C ASP A 104 14.72 12.23 -27.18
N MET A 105 13.95 11.35 -27.84
CA MET A 105 13.38 10.16 -27.20
C MET A 105 14.40 9.06 -26.86
N HIS A 106 15.64 9.16 -27.35
CA HIS A 106 16.72 8.21 -27.04
C HIS A 106 17.88 8.85 -26.26
N LYS A 107 17.77 10.12 -25.86
CA LYS A 107 18.78 10.74 -25.00
C LYS A 107 18.83 10.09 -23.62
N SER A 108 20.04 9.70 -23.23
CA SER A 108 20.38 9.23 -21.89
C SER A 108 20.95 10.39 -21.08
N TYR A 109 20.38 10.63 -19.92
CA TYR A 109 20.83 11.70 -19.01
C TYR A 109 21.64 11.12 -17.86
N TYR A 110 22.82 11.70 -17.64
CA TYR A 110 23.73 11.36 -16.56
C TYR A 110 23.86 12.52 -15.59
N PHE A 111 23.79 12.18 -14.30
CA PHE A 111 23.74 13.17 -13.22
C PHE A 111 25.03 13.10 -12.39
N PRO A 112 25.55 14.25 -11.92
CA PRO A 112 26.61 14.27 -10.92
C PRO A 112 26.13 13.62 -9.62
N GLU A 113 27.07 13.09 -8.84
CA GLU A 113 26.76 12.66 -7.48
C GLU A 113 26.42 13.89 -6.63
N ASP A 114 25.25 13.89 -5.99
CA ASP A 114 24.87 14.93 -5.04
C ASP A 114 25.68 14.77 -3.74
N PRO A 115 26.60 15.69 -3.40
CA PRO A 115 27.37 15.58 -2.16
C PRO A 115 26.48 15.73 -0.92
N ASP A 116 25.44 16.57 -1.01
CA ASP A 116 24.49 16.87 0.07
C ASP A 116 23.12 16.25 -0.20
N MET A 117 23.10 14.94 -0.41
CA MET A 117 21.87 14.21 -0.71
C MET A 117 20.87 14.29 0.46
N PRO A 118 19.67 14.86 0.26
CA PRO A 118 18.72 15.07 1.34
C PRO A 118 18.16 13.74 1.85
N ASN A 119 17.82 13.72 3.15
CA ASN A 119 17.40 12.52 3.85
C ASN A 119 16.19 12.78 4.75
N TRP A 120 15.12 13.31 4.16
CA TRP A 120 13.85 13.39 4.86
C TRP A 120 13.33 11.98 5.16
N ARG A 121 12.87 11.76 6.40
CA ARG A 121 12.24 10.51 6.86
C ARG A 121 11.08 10.82 7.80
N PRO A 122 10.04 9.99 7.84
CA PRO A 122 8.96 10.09 8.82
C PRO A 122 9.41 9.62 10.19
N MET A 123 8.70 10.03 11.25
CA MET A 123 9.04 9.71 12.64
C MET A 123 9.22 8.20 12.89
N SER A 124 8.37 7.36 12.30
CA SER A 124 8.38 5.90 12.48
C SER A 124 9.58 5.18 11.84
N MET A 125 10.34 5.87 10.98
CA MET A 125 11.57 5.37 10.36
C MET A 125 12.84 5.92 11.00
N HIS A 126 12.71 6.83 11.97
CA HIS A 126 13.87 7.31 12.71
C HIS A 126 14.37 6.24 13.68
N TRP A 127 15.69 6.23 13.91
CA TRP A 127 16.34 5.29 14.79
C TRP A 127 15.74 5.22 16.21
N PRO A 128 15.26 6.30 16.87
CA PRO A 128 14.71 6.19 18.23
C PRO A 128 13.43 5.37 18.26
N TYR A 129 12.55 5.53 17.26
CA TYR A 129 11.30 4.80 17.18
C TYR A 129 11.55 3.30 16.96
N ILE A 130 12.45 2.95 16.04
CA ILE A 130 12.82 1.55 15.78
C ILE A 130 13.52 0.95 16.99
N CYS A 131 14.40 1.70 17.69
CA CYS A 131 14.99 1.25 18.95
C CYS A 131 13.92 0.96 20.01
N VAL A 132 12.89 1.80 20.14
CA VAL A 132 11.76 1.53 21.04
C VAL A 132 11.04 0.23 20.64
N LEU A 133 10.80 -0.01 19.35
CA LEU A 133 10.19 -1.27 18.89
C LEU A 133 11.04 -2.51 19.23
N ILE A 134 12.37 -2.40 19.09
CA ILE A 134 13.31 -3.49 19.42
C ILE A 134 13.34 -3.73 20.92
N SER A 135 13.50 -2.67 21.72
CA SER A 135 13.54 -2.75 23.18
C SER A 135 12.23 -3.31 23.73
N LEU A 136 11.09 -2.88 23.18
CA LEU A 136 9.77 -3.37 23.59
C LEU A 136 9.59 -4.86 23.24
N ALA A 137 10.03 -5.31 22.06
CA ALA A 137 10.01 -6.74 21.72
C ALA A 137 10.85 -7.59 22.68
N LEU A 138 12.08 -7.17 22.98
CA LEU A 138 12.96 -7.89 23.91
C LEU A 138 12.42 -7.88 25.33
N PHE A 139 11.82 -6.76 25.76
CA PHE A 139 11.16 -6.66 27.06
C PHE A 139 9.96 -7.59 27.17
N LEU A 140 9.08 -7.62 26.16
CA LEU A 140 7.94 -8.53 26.11
C LEU A 140 8.37 -9.99 26.04
N ALA A 141 9.43 -10.31 25.29
CA ALA A 141 10.01 -11.66 25.26
C ALA A 141 10.56 -12.06 26.63
N GLY A 142 11.26 -11.14 27.32
CA GLY A 142 11.76 -11.36 28.67
C GLY A 142 10.65 -11.58 29.70
N ILE A 143 9.55 -10.80 29.63
CA ILE A 143 8.37 -11.01 30.47
C ILE A 143 7.75 -12.38 30.18
N GLN A 144 7.56 -12.73 28.91
CA GLN A 144 6.94 -13.99 28.53
C GLN A 144 7.75 -15.20 29.03
N GLU A 145 9.07 -15.16 28.86
CA GLU A 145 9.97 -16.21 29.35
C GLU A 145 10.02 -16.25 30.88
N TYR A 146 10.03 -15.09 31.55
CA TYR A 146 9.95 -15.01 33.01
C TYR A 146 8.65 -15.64 33.53
N LEU A 147 7.51 -15.32 32.93
CA LEU A 147 6.21 -15.90 33.30
C LEU A 147 6.18 -17.41 33.04
N CYS A 148 6.79 -17.88 31.95
CA CYS A 148 6.93 -19.30 31.66
C CYS A 148 7.77 -20.04 32.72
N GLN A 149 8.95 -19.50 33.07
CA GLN A 149 9.81 -20.08 34.08
C GLN A 149 9.16 -20.06 35.47
N LEU A 150 8.48 -18.97 35.81
CA LEU A 150 7.70 -18.87 37.04
C LEU A 150 6.56 -19.90 37.07
N SER A 151 5.85 -20.10 35.95
CA SER A 151 4.82 -21.13 35.81
C SER A 151 5.39 -22.53 36.08
N ILE A 152 6.54 -22.86 35.49
CA ILE A 152 7.18 -24.17 35.66
C ILE A 152 7.66 -24.37 37.10
N GLN A 153 8.22 -23.32 37.73
CA GLN A 153 8.67 -23.40 39.12
C GLN A 153 7.51 -23.62 40.09
N ARG A 154 6.40 -22.90 39.91
CA ARG A 154 5.21 -23.06 40.76
C ARG A 154 4.50 -24.38 40.51
N ALA A 155 4.47 -24.86 39.26
CA ALA A 155 3.90 -26.16 38.93
C ALA A 155 4.60 -27.30 39.70
N LYS A 156 5.91 -27.20 40.00
CA LYS A 156 6.63 -28.18 40.84
C LYS A 156 6.15 -28.19 42.30
N HIS A 157 5.59 -27.09 42.78
CA HIS A 157 5.04 -26.95 44.14
C HIS A 157 3.52 -27.19 44.20
N ASN A 158 2.92 -27.74 43.14
CA ASN A 158 1.45 -27.86 42.97
C ASN A 158 0.73 -26.51 43.11
N ASP A 159 1.36 -25.43 42.63
CA ASP A 159 0.79 -24.08 42.60
C ASP A 159 0.84 -23.49 41.18
N GLY A 160 0.00 -22.49 40.90
CA GLY A 160 -0.14 -21.86 39.59
C GLY A 160 0.31 -20.40 39.60
N LEU A 161 0.24 -19.71 38.44
CA LEU A 161 0.40 -18.25 38.44
C LEU A 161 -0.70 -17.58 39.27
N ILE A 162 -1.93 -18.09 39.13
CA ILE A 162 -3.12 -17.66 39.87
C ILE A 162 -3.90 -18.92 40.28
N LYS A 163 -4.30 -18.98 41.55
CA LYS A 163 -5.13 -20.03 42.14
C LYS A 163 -6.52 -19.49 42.40
N PHE A 164 -7.55 -20.14 41.86
CA PHE A 164 -8.94 -19.80 42.17
C PHE A 164 -9.85 -21.04 42.10
N ILE A 165 -10.93 -21.02 42.87
CA ILE A 165 -11.94 -22.10 42.88
C ILE A 165 -13.07 -21.71 41.92
N LYS A 166 -13.63 -20.51 42.05
CA LYS A 166 -14.58 -19.92 41.08
C LYS A 166 -14.01 -18.68 40.41
N ALA A 167 -14.37 -18.45 39.15
CA ALA A 167 -14.00 -17.23 38.42
C ALA A 167 -14.58 -15.96 39.08
N THR A 168 -15.64 -16.09 39.88
CA THR A 168 -16.26 -15.01 40.67
C THR A 168 -15.46 -14.63 41.91
N ASP A 169 -14.55 -15.49 42.39
CA ASP A 169 -13.77 -15.25 43.61
C ASP A 169 -12.53 -14.38 43.31
N VAL A 170 -12.21 -14.21 42.03
CA VAL A 170 -11.11 -13.36 41.56
C VAL A 170 -11.62 -11.94 41.36
N SER A 171 -10.89 -10.95 41.85
CA SER A 171 -11.23 -9.55 41.62
C SER A 171 -11.22 -9.23 40.12
N LEU A 172 -12.18 -8.42 39.66
CA LEU A 172 -12.31 -8.00 38.26
C LEU A 172 -10.99 -7.48 37.64
N PRO A 173 -10.16 -6.68 38.34
CA PRO A 173 -8.89 -6.20 37.78
C PRO A 173 -7.88 -7.32 37.54
N VAL A 174 -7.80 -8.29 38.46
CA VAL A 174 -6.90 -9.45 38.31
C VAL A 174 -7.36 -10.32 37.16
N TYR A 175 -8.67 -10.57 37.06
CA TYR A 175 -9.26 -11.33 35.96
C TYR A 175 -8.97 -10.72 34.59
N PHE A 176 -9.16 -9.40 34.47
CA PHE A 176 -8.83 -8.66 33.24
C PHE A 176 -7.34 -8.71 32.91
N ALA A 177 -6.47 -8.57 33.93
CA ALA A 177 -5.03 -8.50 33.77
C ALA A 177 -4.39 -9.80 33.26
N TRP A 178 -4.90 -10.98 33.62
CA TRP A 178 -4.32 -12.23 33.10
C TRP A 178 -4.95 -12.66 31.77
N LYS A 179 -6.24 -12.36 31.53
CA LYS A 179 -6.98 -12.82 30.34
C LYS A 179 -6.81 -11.91 29.12
N TYR A 180 -7.00 -10.59 29.28
CA TYR A 180 -7.09 -9.66 28.15
C TYR A 180 -5.85 -8.78 27.98
N MET A 181 -5.23 -8.37 29.09
CA MET A 181 -4.10 -7.43 29.07
C MET A 181 -2.91 -7.90 28.24
N PRO A 182 -2.45 -9.18 28.29
CA PRO A 182 -1.31 -9.62 27.47
C PRO A 182 -1.59 -9.48 25.98
N THR A 183 -2.78 -9.90 25.54
CA THR A 183 -3.18 -9.83 24.13
C THR A 183 -3.33 -8.37 23.67
N ILE A 184 -3.91 -7.49 24.51
CA ILE A 184 -4.03 -6.06 24.19
C ILE A 184 -2.66 -5.41 24.02
N ILE A 185 -1.69 -5.72 24.89
CA ILE A 185 -0.32 -5.19 24.79
C ILE A 185 0.33 -5.66 23.49
N LEU A 186 0.23 -6.94 23.16
CA LEU A 186 0.83 -7.51 21.94
C LEU A 186 0.18 -6.99 20.65
N VAL A 187 -1.14 -6.81 20.65
CA VAL A 187 -1.86 -6.21 19.52
C VAL A 187 -1.47 -4.74 19.34
N SER A 188 -1.38 -3.97 20.44
CA SER A 188 -0.93 -2.58 20.40
C SER A 188 0.50 -2.47 19.86
N TYR A 189 1.38 -3.39 20.26
CA TYR A 189 2.72 -3.51 19.70
C TYR A 189 2.70 -3.80 18.19
N GLY A 190 1.81 -4.70 17.73
CA GLY A 190 1.60 -4.96 16.31
C GLY A 190 1.19 -3.72 15.51
N VAL A 191 0.30 -2.89 16.06
CA VAL A 191 -0.12 -1.61 15.43
C VAL A 191 1.06 -0.66 15.29
N MET A 192 1.94 -0.56 16.29
CA MET A 192 3.15 0.27 16.20
C MET A 192 4.08 -0.18 15.07
N TRP A 193 4.15 -1.49 14.81
CA TRP A 193 4.89 -2.04 13.67
C TRP A 193 4.24 -1.72 12.32
N GLN A 194 2.91 -1.83 12.20
CA GLN A 194 2.18 -1.49 10.97
C GLN A 194 2.48 -0.06 10.50
N ILE A 195 2.63 0.88 11.43
CA ILE A 195 2.99 2.28 11.12
C ILE A 195 4.37 2.37 10.45
N THR A 196 5.37 1.66 10.96
CA THR A 196 6.71 1.63 10.33
C THR A 196 6.66 0.94 8.98
N ASP A 197 5.94 -0.17 8.86
CA ASP A 197 5.87 -0.95 7.62
C ASP A 197 5.18 -0.23 6.48
N PHE A 198 4.10 0.48 6.80
CA PHE A 198 3.45 1.34 5.84
C PHE A 198 4.43 2.40 5.28
N GLU A 199 5.15 3.12 6.15
CA GLU A 199 6.07 4.20 5.74
C GLU A 199 7.27 3.66 4.93
N VAL A 200 7.82 2.51 5.32
CA VAL A 200 8.88 1.82 4.57
C VAL A 200 8.39 1.46 3.17
N LYS A 201 7.19 0.89 3.03
CA LYS A 201 6.60 0.55 1.73
C LYS A 201 6.31 1.77 0.86
N ARG A 202 5.75 2.84 1.45
CA ARG A 202 5.43 4.10 0.75
C ARG A 202 6.69 4.77 0.20
N LEU A 203 7.79 4.75 0.96
CA LEU A 203 9.02 5.47 0.60
C LEU A 203 10.02 4.65 -0.20
N GLU A 204 9.89 3.31 -0.24
CA GLU A 204 10.82 2.45 -0.99
C GLU A 204 11.00 2.87 -2.46
N PRO A 205 9.97 3.27 -3.25
CA PRO A 205 10.18 3.75 -4.62
C PRO A 205 11.22 4.87 -4.70
N PHE A 206 11.17 5.83 -3.76
CA PHE A 206 12.08 6.97 -3.72
C PHE A 206 13.49 6.56 -3.29
N TYR A 207 13.64 5.64 -2.34
CA TYR A 207 14.94 5.06 -1.98
C TYR A 207 15.60 4.28 -3.13
N GLN A 208 14.80 3.74 -4.05
CA GLN A 208 15.32 3.07 -5.25
C GLN A 208 15.77 4.11 -6.28
N LEU A 209 14.97 5.15 -6.50
CA LEU A 209 15.28 6.25 -7.42
C LEU A 209 16.47 7.10 -6.95
N SER A 210 16.74 7.13 -5.66
CA SER A 210 17.81 7.93 -5.05
C SER A 210 19.19 7.28 -5.15
N LYS A 211 19.29 6.08 -5.73
CA LYS A 211 20.57 5.44 -6.01
C LYS A 211 21.38 6.27 -7.04
N PRO A 212 22.72 6.25 -6.97
CA PRO A 212 23.56 7.03 -7.88
C PRO A 212 23.36 6.67 -9.36
N THR A 213 22.95 5.43 -9.66
CA THR A 213 22.66 4.95 -11.01
C THR A 213 21.16 4.98 -11.37
N GLY A 214 20.33 5.56 -10.50
CA GLY A 214 18.87 5.47 -10.58
C GLY A 214 18.33 4.04 -10.41
N ALA A 215 17.03 3.89 -10.66
CA ALA A 215 16.33 2.60 -10.66
C ALA A 215 15.57 2.40 -11.97
N THR A 216 15.33 1.14 -12.32
CA THR A 216 14.39 0.83 -13.40
C THR A 216 12.96 1.18 -12.97
N ALA A 217 12.07 1.45 -13.92
CA ALA A 217 10.66 1.70 -13.60
C ALA A 217 10.01 0.55 -12.83
N ALA A 218 10.32 -0.71 -13.18
CA ALA A 218 9.78 -1.89 -12.51
C ALA A 218 10.19 -2.00 -11.03
N GLU A 219 11.39 -1.53 -10.68
CA GLU A 219 11.90 -1.53 -9.30
C GLU A 219 11.45 -0.30 -8.49
N SER A 220 10.85 0.71 -9.12
CA SER A 220 10.54 2.00 -8.51
C SER A 220 9.13 2.53 -8.84
N LEU A 221 8.96 3.22 -9.97
CA LEU A 221 7.73 3.95 -10.31
C LEU A 221 6.49 3.05 -10.45
N ASN A 222 6.68 1.81 -10.91
CA ASN A 222 5.62 0.80 -11.11
C ASN A 222 5.38 -0.07 -9.89
N MET A 223 6.06 0.23 -8.78
CA MET A 223 6.02 -0.61 -7.60
C MET A 223 4.78 -0.31 -6.77
N ASP A 224 3.97 -1.34 -6.55
CA ASP A 224 2.86 -1.32 -5.63
C ASP A 224 3.04 -2.37 -4.52
N TYR A 225 3.20 -1.88 -3.28
CA TYR A 225 3.20 -2.68 -2.05
C TYR A 225 2.04 -2.37 -1.12
N LEU A 226 1.29 -1.31 -1.41
CA LEU A 226 0.28 -0.78 -0.49
C LEU A 226 -1.06 -1.47 -0.71
N THR A 227 -1.43 -1.71 -1.96
CA THR A 227 -2.69 -2.38 -2.34
C THR A 227 -2.54 -3.90 -2.41
N PHE A 228 -1.29 -4.38 -2.51
CA PHE A 228 -0.99 -5.79 -2.62
C PHE A 228 -1.29 -6.55 -1.32
N LEU A 229 -1.74 -7.81 -1.44
CA LEU A 229 -2.01 -8.67 -0.30
C LEU A 229 -0.77 -8.79 0.62
N GLN A 230 -0.91 -8.39 1.88
CA GLN A 230 0.20 -8.20 2.82
C GLN A 230 1.10 -9.44 2.98
N TYR A 231 0.53 -10.65 2.92
CA TYR A 231 1.27 -11.91 3.03
C TYR A 231 2.25 -12.17 1.87
N PHE A 232 1.95 -11.66 0.68
CA PHE A 232 2.78 -11.90 -0.51
C PHE A 232 3.83 -10.80 -0.71
N VAL A 233 3.77 -9.69 0.04
CA VAL A 233 4.75 -8.60 -0.04
C VAL A 233 6.19 -9.06 0.24
N PRO A 234 6.49 -9.89 1.26
CA PRO A 234 7.84 -10.41 1.48
C PRO A 234 8.42 -11.15 0.28
N ILE A 235 7.61 -11.95 -0.41
CA ILE A 235 8.04 -12.73 -1.59
C ILE A 235 8.39 -11.78 -2.74
N LYS A 236 7.55 -10.77 -2.99
CA LYS A 236 7.81 -9.72 -3.98
C LYS A 236 9.07 -8.92 -3.63
N ALA A 237 9.25 -8.55 -2.36
CA ALA A 237 10.42 -7.82 -1.89
C ALA A 237 11.73 -8.61 -2.05
N VAL A 238 11.73 -9.93 -1.85
CA VAL A 238 12.88 -10.80 -2.13
C VAL A 238 13.21 -10.80 -3.63
N ARG A 239 12.19 -10.91 -4.50
CA ARG A 239 12.37 -10.91 -5.96
C ARG A 239 13.05 -9.64 -6.46
N TYR A 240 12.66 -8.47 -5.94
CA TYR A 240 13.27 -7.18 -6.26
C TYR A 240 14.50 -6.82 -5.41
N ARG A 241 14.97 -7.73 -4.53
CA ARG A 241 16.12 -7.54 -3.61
C ARG A 241 15.99 -6.33 -2.69
N GLN A 242 14.78 -6.03 -2.25
CA GLN A 242 14.43 -4.88 -1.41
C GLN A 242 14.35 -5.27 0.06
N TRP A 243 15.53 -5.32 0.68
CA TRP A 243 15.69 -5.85 2.03
C TRP A 243 14.98 -5.04 3.14
N ALA A 244 14.72 -3.74 2.94
CA ALA A 244 14.03 -2.94 3.98
C ALA A 244 12.56 -3.34 4.07
N VAL A 245 11.88 -3.37 2.93
CA VAL A 245 10.49 -3.85 2.83
C VAL A 245 10.39 -5.28 3.34
N LEU A 246 11.35 -6.16 3.02
CA LEU A 246 11.35 -7.54 3.52
C LEU A 246 11.33 -7.61 5.06
N PHE A 247 12.31 -7.00 5.74
CA PHE A 247 12.40 -7.09 7.20
C PHE A 247 11.23 -6.40 7.89
N SER A 248 10.77 -5.28 7.34
CA SER A 248 9.62 -4.55 7.87
C SER A 248 8.31 -5.35 7.74
N SER A 249 8.08 -5.98 6.58
CA SER A 249 6.86 -6.76 6.33
C SER A 249 6.86 -8.08 7.07
N VAL A 250 8.00 -8.77 7.16
CA VAL A 250 8.13 -9.98 7.99
C VAL A 250 7.93 -9.63 9.47
N GLY A 251 8.55 -8.56 9.96
CA GLY A 251 8.35 -8.08 11.34
C GLY A 251 6.89 -7.77 11.65
N THR A 252 6.18 -7.10 10.73
CA THR A 252 4.76 -6.78 10.88
C THR A 252 3.88 -8.02 10.83
N LEU A 253 4.12 -8.97 9.92
CA LEU A 253 3.37 -10.23 9.86
C LEU A 253 3.56 -11.02 11.16
N LEU A 254 4.79 -11.14 11.67
CA LEU A 254 5.05 -11.81 12.94
C LEU A 254 4.34 -11.10 14.10
N ALA A 255 4.47 -9.78 14.22
CA ALA A 255 3.91 -9.00 15.33
C ALA A 255 2.37 -8.92 15.33
N THR A 256 1.74 -8.84 14.15
CA THR A 256 0.29 -8.60 14.03
C THR A 256 -0.54 -9.87 13.83
N SER A 257 0.06 -10.95 13.32
CA SER A 257 -0.63 -12.21 13.06
C SER A 257 -0.15 -13.35 13.97
N LEU A 258 1.14 -13.67 13.98
CA LEU A 258 1.64 -14.85 14.69
C LEU A 258 1.65 -14.66 16.21
N VAL A 259 2.14 -13.50 16.69
CA VAL A 259 2.29 -13.20 18.12
C VAL A 259 0.95 -13.29 18.88
N PRO A 260 -0.17 -12.67 18.44
CA PRO A 260 -1.46 -12.81 19.13
C PRO A 260 -2.01 -14.24 19.13
N VAL A 261 -1.81 -14.99 18.05
CA VAL A 261 -2.25 -16.39 17.92
C VAL A 261 -1.47 -17.29 18.89
N LEU A 262 -0.15 -17.11 18.97
CA LEU A 262 0.71 -17.85 19.90
C LEU A 262 0.41 -17.47 21.36
N GLN A 263 0.12 -16.20 21.66
CA GLN A 263 -0.31 -15.78 22.99
C GLN A 263 -1.60 -16.48 23.42
N SER A 264 -2.57 -16.58 22.51
CA SER A 264 -3.82 -17.30 22.77
C SER A 264 -3.61 -18.79 23.04
N ALA A 265 -2.60 -19.41 22.43
CA ALA A 265 -2.25 -20.82 22.64
C ALA A 265 -1.39 -21.05 23.90
N ALA A 266 -0.65 -20.04 24.35
CA ALA A 266 0.28 -20.17 25.47
C ALA A 266 -0.41 -20.18 26.84
N VAL A 267 -1.61 -19.60 26.96
CA VAL A 267 -2.33 -19.51 28.22
C VAL A 267 -3.31 -20.68 28.36
N ASN A 268 -3.04 -21.60 29.28
CA ASN A 268 -3.89 -22.76 29.57
C ASN A 268 -4.32 -22.80 31.06
N MET A 269 -5.35 -23.57 31.37
CA MET A 269 -5.78 -23.82 32.75
C MET A 269 -5.71 -25.30 33.10
N GLU A 270 -5.09 -25.61 34.23
CA GLU A 270 -4.96 -26.96 34.81
C GLU A 270 -5.91 -27.10 36.03
N PRO A 271 -6.60 -28.24 36.23
CA PRO A 271 -6.72 -29.38 35.33
C PRO A 271 -7.65 -29.11 34.13
N ASP A 272 -7.44 -29.90 33.08
CA ASP A 272 -8.18 -29.85 31.82
C ASP A 272 -9.70 -29.98 32.05
N SER A 273 -10.47 -29.36 31.17
CA SER A 273 -11.93 -29.24 31.21
C SER A 273 -12.67 -30.58 31.41
N SER A 274 -12.05 -31.68 30.98
CA SER A 274 -12.55 -33.05 31.03
C SER A 274 -12.41 -33.75 32.40
N HIS A 275 -11.48 -33.31 33.25
CA HIS A 275 -11.15 -33.96 34.54
C HIS A 275 -11.46 -33.09 35.77
N ARG A 276 -12.07 -31.93 35.56
CA ARG A 276 -12.19 -30.88 36.57
C ARG A 276 -13.33 -31.14 37.55
N ARG A 277 -13.02 -31.38 38.83
CA ARG A 277 -14.00 -31.44 39.94
C ARG A 277 -14.24 -30.05 40.53
N GLU A 278 -15.45 -29.81 41.04
CA GLU A 278 -15.92 -28.47 41.48
C GLU A 278 -15.11 -27.85 42.64
N ASP A 279 -14.61 -28.68 43.54
CA ASP A 279 -13.91 -28.25 44.76
C ASP A 279 -12.37 -28.24 44.61
N GLU A 280 -11.85 -28.53 43.41
CA GLU A 280 -10.42 -28.55 43.15
C GLU A 280 -9.91 -27.15 42.74
N PRO A 281 -8.77 -26.71 43.28
CA PRO A 281 -8.18 -25.43 42.90
C PRO A 281 -7.75 -25.46 41.42
N LYS A 282 -8.17 -24.44 40.67
CA LYS A 282 -7.78 -24.25 39.27
C LYS A 282 -6.56 -23.35 39.20
N PHE A 283 -5.65 -23.67 38.30
CA PHE A 283 -4.39 -22.97 38.12
C PHE A 283 -4.28 -22.44 36.69
N VAL A 284 -4.01 -21.15 36.55
CA VAL A 284 -3.54 -20.60 35.27
C VAL A 284 -2.07 -20.95 35.12
N MET A 285 -1.74 -21.66 34.03
CA MET A 285 -0.38 -22.06 33.70
C MET A 285 -0.06 -21.66 32.27
N MET A 286 1.21 -21.37 32.01
CA MET A 286 1.71 -21.15 30.67
C MET A 286 2.19 -22.49 30.10
N ASP A 287 1.73 -22.85 28.91
CA ASP A 287 2.27 -24.00 28.19
C ASP A 287 3.73 -23.70 27.76
N PRO A 288 4.71 -24.52 28.18
CA PRO A 288 6.11 -24.24 27.88
C PRO A 288 6.44 -24.25 26.38
N GLY A 289 5.75 -25.06 25.58
CA GLY A 289 5.98 -25.17 24.14
C GLY A 289 5.53 -23.91 23.41
N TRP A 290 4.25 -23.54 23.57
CA TRP A 290 3.68 -22.36 22.94
C TRP A 290 4.28 -21.06 23.48
N SER A 291 4.58 -20.99 24.78
CA SER A 291 5.23 -19.81 25.37
C SER A 291 6.63 -19.59 24.82
N ARG A 292 7.43 -20.64 24.63
CA ARG A 292 8.76 -20.52 24.02
C ARG A 292 8.68 -20.14 22.54
N ALA A 293 7.70 -20.69 21.81
CA ALA A 293 7.46 -20.29 20.42
C ALA A 293 7.12 -18.80 20.33
N LEU A 294 6.31 -18.28 21.26
CA LEU A 294 6.01 -16.86 21.36
C LEU A 294 7.27 -16.02 21.66
N THR A 295 8.09 -16.41 22.64
CA THR A 295 9.37 -15.75 22.95
C THR A 295 10.29 -15.71 21.72
N VAL A 296 10.43 -16.83 21.01
CA VAL A 296 11.23 -16.91 19.77
C VAL A 296 10.67 -15.98 18.70
N SER A 297 9.35 -15.92 18.52
CA SER A 297 8.72 -15.03 17.54
C SER A 297 9.00 -13.55 17.85
N LEU A 298 8.95 -13.14 19.12
CA LEU A 298 9.29 -11.77 19.55
C LEU A 298 10.78 -11.46 19.34
N CYS A 299 11.67 -12.42 19.61
CA CYS A 299 13.10 -12.29 19.29
C CYS A 299 13.36 -12.15 17.78
N LEU A 300 12.62 -12.89 16.94
CA LEU A 300 12.69 -12.75 15.48
C LEU A 300 12.19 -11.38 15.01
N VAL A 301 11.14 -10.84 15.65
CA VAL A 301 10.69 -9.47 15.39
C VAL A 301 11.77 -8.45 15.77
N ALA A 302 12.42 -8.61 16.92
CA ALA A 302 13.54 -7.76 17.33
C ALA A 302 14.71 -7.83 16.34
N LEU A 303 15.05 -9.03 15.85
CA LEU A 303 16.06 -9.22 14.80
C LEU A 303 15.68 -8.50 13.50
N CYS A 304 14.42 -8.61 13.06
CA CYS A 304 13.92 -7.86 11.90
C CYS A 304 14.04 -6.35 12.11
N GLY A 305 13.75 -5.84 13.31
CA GLY A 305 13.94 -4.45 13.68
C GLY A 305 15.40 -3.99 13.59
N ILE A 306 16.35 -4.78 14.11
CA ILE A 306 17.80 -4.50 14.02
C ILE A 306 18.26 -4.46 12.55
N LEU A 307 17.86 -5.47 11.77
CA LEU A 307 18.21 -5.54 10.34
C LEU A 307 17.59 -4.39 9.55
N LEU A 308 16.36 -3.98 9.86
CA LEU A 308 15.73 -2.81 9.28
C LEU A 308 16.50 -1.54 9.64
N LEU A 309 16.85 -1.35 10.92
CA LEU A 309 17.60 -0.17 11.39
C LEU A 309 18.93 -0.02 10.64
N VAL A 310 19.73 -1.11 10.57
CA VAL A 310 21.00 -1.11 9.83
C VAL A 310 20.78 -0.78 8.34
N ARG A 311 19.70 -1.26 7.74
CA ARG A 311 19.38 -1.01 6.33
C ARG A 311 18.85 0.39 6.04
N LEU A 312 18.15 1.01 6.98
CA LEU A 312 17.66 2.38 6.85
C LEU A 312 18.78 3.40 7.07
N GLU A 313 19.67 3.18 8.04
CA GLU A 313 20.82 4.08 8.26
C GLU A 313 21.80 4.09 7.09
N ARG A 314 21.95 2.97 6.39
CA ARG A 314 22.81 2.88 5.19
C ARG A 314 22.22 3.51 3.93
N ARG A 315 20.93 3.90 3.93
CA ARG A 315 20.24 4.42 2.74
C ARG A 315 19.79 5.87 2.93
N ARG A 316 19.84 6.66 1.86
CA ARG A 316 19.37 8.05 1.85
C ARG A 316 18.12 8.15 0.97
N SER A 317 17.10 8.85 1.42
CA SER A 317 15.81 8.93 0.69
C SER A 317 15.86 9.81 -0.55
N GLY A 318 16.72 10.83 -0.60
CA GLY A 318 16.75 11.83 -1.69
C GLY A 318 15.57 12.81 -1.67
N LEU A 319 14.72 12.71 -0.64
CA LEU A 319 13.56 13.55 -0.43
C LEU A 319 13.89 14.70 0.52
N LEU A 320 13.40 15.90 0.20
CA LEU A 320 13.47 17.12 1.03
C LEU A 320 12.22 17.28 1.89
N SER A 321 11.08 16.83 1.39
CA SER A 321 9.76 16.94 2.03
C SER A 321 8.96 15.64 1.83
N ASP A 322 7.86 15.50 2.56
CA ASP A 322 6.98 14.33 2.48
C ASP A 322 6.20 14.31 1.15
N PRO A 323 6.34 13.29 0.29
CA PRO A 323 5.63 13.19 -0.98
C PRO A 323 4.16 12.76 -0.78
N LYS A 324 3.37 13.56 -0.05
CA LYS A 324 1.97 13.24 0.25
C LYS A 324 1.03 13.57 -0.92
N GLY A 325 0.20 12.59 -1.26
CA GLY A 325 -0.89 12.73 -2.22
C GLY A 325 -0.42 13.09 -3.64
N ILE A 326 -1.37 13.55 -4.46
CA ILE A 326 -1.13 13.93 -5.86
C ILE A 326 -0.22 15.16 -5.93
N ALA A 327 -0.39 16.11 -4.99
CA ALA A 327 0.41 17.32 -4.89
C ALA A 327 1.91 17.06 -4.70
N GLY A 328 2.27 16.07 -3.86
CA GLY A 328 3.67 15.70 -3.64
C GLY A 328 4.32 15.17 -4.91
N ILE A 329 3.64 14.26 -5.63
CA ILE A 329 4.15 13.72 -6.90
C ILE A 329 4.22 14.82 -7.98
N ALA A 330 3.22 15.69 -8.06
CA ALA A 330 3.19 16.82 -8.98
C ALA A 330 4.37 17.77 -8.76
N ALA A 331 4.64 18.16 -7.50
CA ALA A 331 5.76 19.04 -7.17
C ALA A 331 7.12 18.46 -7.57
N MET A 332 7.29 17.14 -7.58
CA MET A 332 8.53 16.49 -8.00
C MET A 332 8.64 16.34 -9.53
N ALA A 333 7.53 16.43 -10.27
CA ALA A 333 7.48 16.26 -11.72
C ALA A 333 7.65 17.57 -12.50
N THR A 334 7.50 18.75 -11.86
CA THR A 334 7.52 20.05 -12.57
C THR A 334 8.88 20.49 -13.09
N ARG A 335 9.96 20.09 -12.41
CA ARG A 335 11.33 20.53 -12.75
C ARG A 335 12.00 19.68 -13.84
N SER A 336 11.36 18.61 -14.29
CA SER A 336 11.99 17.58 -15.09
C SER A 336 11.17 17.20 -16.32
N HIS A 337 11.82 16.51 -17.26
CA HIS A 337 11.17 16.02 -18.47
C HIS A 337 10.45 14.67 -18.30
N ILE A 338 10.27 14.18 -17.06
CA ILE A 338 9.69 12.85 -16.80
C ILE A 338 8.30 12.67 -17.41
N LEU A 339 7.50 13.73 -17.45
CA LEU A 339 6.15 13.69 -18.00
C LEU A 339 6.14 13.34 -19.50
N ASN A 340 7.22 13.60 -20.25
CA ASN A 340 7.29 13.23 -21.66
C ASN A 340 7.17 11.71 -21.90
N ASP A 341 7.57 10.87 -20.93
CA ASP A 341 7.43 9.42 -21.04
C ASP A 341 5.99 8.94 -20.87
N PHE A 342 5.08 9.80 -20.40
CA PHE A 342 3.67 9.50 -20.17
C PHE A 342 2.76 9.98 -21.30
N ARG A 343 3.34 10.41 -22.44
CA ARG A 343 2.58 10.81 -23.64
C ARG A 343 1.66 9.69 -24.11
N ASN A 344 0.42 10.06 -24.40
CA ASN A 344 -0.66 9.18 -24.85
C ASN A 344 -1.05 8.07 -23.86
N LEU A 345 -0.63 8.17 -22.59
CA LEU A 345 -0.96 7.19 -21.55
C LEU A 345 -2.09 7.65 -20.62
N ASP A 346 -2.83 8.70 -20.99
CA ASP A 346 -3.87 9.33 -20.16
C ASP A 346 -4.94 8.32 -19.72
N THR A 347 -5.47 7.52 -20.66
CA THR A 347 -6.47 6.46 -20.42
C THR A 347 -5.88 5.05 -20.40
N ALA A 348 -4.56 4.90 -20.55
CA ALA A 348 -3.90 3.62 -20.67
C ALA A 348 -3.90 2.82 -19.36
N SER A 349 -3.94 1.49 -19.48
CA SER A 349 -3.83 0.57 -18.36
C SER A 349 -2.40 0.52 -17.79
N ASN A 350 -2.26 0.06 -16.54
CA ASN A 350 -0.95 -0.03 -15.86
C ASN A 350 0.08 -0.83 -16.68
N HIS A 351 -0.33 -1.90 -17.35
CA HIS A 351 0.57 -2.70 -18.17
C HIS A 351 1.16 -1.91 -19.36
N LEU A 352 0.35 -1.09 -20.03
CA LEU A 352 0.82 -0.26 -21.14
C LEU A 352 1.80 0.80 -20.65
N ILE A 353 1.51 1.41 -19.50
CA ILE A 353 2.43 2.33 -18.82
C ILE A 353 3.74 1.60 -18.54
N HIS A 354 3.68 0.42 -17.92
CA HIS A 354 4.85 -0.39 -17.60
C HIS A 354 5.68 -0.73 -18.84
N LYS A 355 5.02 -1.11 -19.95
CA LYS A 355 5.67 -1.43 -21.22
C LYS A 355 6.42 -0.22 -21.78
N GLN A 356 5.83 0.98 -21.72
CA GLN A 356 6.40 2.23 -22.23
C GLN A 356 7.58 2.72 -21.39
N ILE A 357 7.42 2.81 -20.06
CA ILE A 357 8.45 3.39 -19.19
C ILE A 357 9.59 2.42 -18.85
N ARG A 358 9.50 1.15 -19.25
CA ARG A 358 10.53 0.12 -18.99
C ARG A 358 11.83 0.38 -19.74
N GLU A 359 11.79 1.12 -20.84
CA GLU A 359 12.96 1.42 -21.68
C GLU A 359 13.90 2.43 -21.02
N ARG A 360 13.62 2.91 -19.80
CA ARG A 360 14.43 3.93 -19.12
C ARG A 360 14.67 3.62 -17.65
N ARG A 361 15.82 4.09 -17.16
CA ARG A 361 16.07 4.30 -15.73
C ARG A 361 15.56 5.68 -15.32
N TYR A 362 15.11 5.77 -14.08
CA TYR A 362 14.65 7.00 -13.45
C TYR A 362 15.52 7.31 -12.23
N ILE A 363 15.75 8.59 -11.99
CA ILE A 363 16.58 9.05 -10.87
C ILE A 363 15.88 10.17 -10.13
N LEU A 364 16.00 10.18 -8.81
CA LEU A 364 15.54 11.28 -7.97
C LEU A 364 16.74 12.19 -7.67
N HIS A 365 16.77 13.38 -8.26
CA HIS A 365 17.84 14.36 -8.09
C HIS A 365 17.26 15.66 -7.55
N LYS A 366 17.77 16.14 -6.41
CA LYS A 366 17.25 17.32 -5.68
C LYS A 366 15.73 17.27 -5.47
N SER A 367 15.20 16.10 -5.09
CA SER A 367 13.77 15.83 -4.91
C SER A 367 12.88 16.07 -6.14
N SER A 368 13.47 16.12 -7.33
CA SER A 368 12.74 16.10 -8.61
C SER A 368 12.97 14.77 -9.31
N LEU A 369 11.95 14.25 -9.97
CA LEU A 369 11.99 12.96 -10.65
C LEU A 369 12.50 13.12 -12.07
N TRP A 370 13.67 12.59 -12.43
CA TRP A 370 14.27 12.76 -13.74
C TRP A 370 14.30 11.48 -14.56
N GLN A 371 14.31 11.64 -15.88
CA GLN A 371 14.69 10.58 -16.83
C GLN A 371 16.20 10.36 -16.73
N GLY A 372 16.63 9.11 -16.69
CA GLY A 372 18.03 8.71 -16.64
C GLY A 372 18.48 8.04 -17.94
N GLU A 373 19.24 6.96 -17.79
CA GLU A 373 19.78 6.14 -18.88
C GLU A 373 18.68 5.39 -19.65
N PHE A 374 18.77 5.38 -20.98
CA PHE A 374 17.92 4.57 -21.85
C PHE A 374 18.46 3.12 -21.95
N ILE A 375 17.58 2.14 -21.76
CA ILE A 375 17.89 0.71 -21.79
C ILE A 375 17.45 0.13 -23.15
N ARG A 376 18.42 -0.25 -23.98
CA ARG A 376 18.18 -0.83 -25.31
C ARG A 376 17.47 -2.20 -25.27
N ASN A 377 17.87 -3.06 -24.33
CA ASN A 377 17.31 -4.41 -24.15
C ASN A 377 16.68 -4.53 -22.76
N PRO A 378 15.43 -4.09 -22.58
CA PRO A 378 14.74 -4.28 -21.32
C PRO A 378 14.53 -5.77 -21.04
N ALA A 379 14.57 -6.17 -19.77
CA ALA A 379 14.26 -7.55 -19.38
C ALA A 379 12.86 -7.96 -19.89
N PRO A 380 12.69 -9.23 -20.34
CA PRO A 380 11.40 -9.71 -20.84
C PRO A 380 10.33 -9.56 -19.75
N THR A 381 9.16 -9.04 -20.14
CA THR A 381 8.00 -8.92 -19.24
C THR A 381 7.33 -10.29 -19.15
N GLU A 382 6.96 -10.73 -17.95
CA GLU A 382 5.92 -11.76 -17.82
C GLU A 382 4.59 -11.13 -18.30
N GLU A 383 3.85 -11.76 -19.20
CA GLU A 383 2.53 -11.27 -19.64
C GLU A 383 1.60 -11.11 -18.43
N ILE A 384 1.36 -9.87 -18.00
CA ILE A 384 0.38 -9.57 -16.96
C ILE A 384 -0.95 -9.34 -17.67
N LYS A 385 -1.96 -10.15 -17.29
CA LYS A 385 -3.33 -10.05 -17.79
C LYS A 385 -3.88 -8.62 -17.67
N PRO A 386 -4.81 -8.19 -18.55
CA PRO A 386 -5.44 -6.87 -18.46
C PRO A 386 -6.02 -6.65 -17.06
N GLU A 387 -5.48 -5.68 -16.33
CA GLU A 387 -5.92 -5.34 -14.98
C GLU A 387 -7.13 -4.40 -15.05
N HIS A 388 -8.19 -4.75 -14.32
CA HIS A 388 -9.33 -3.86 -14.14
C HIS A 388 -8.92 -2.61 -13.34
N PRO A 389 -9.54 -1.45 -13.59
CA PRO A 389 -9.17 -0.16 -12.99
C PRO A 389 -9.37 -0.04 -11.46
N HIS A 390 -9.95 -1.05 -10.83
CA HIS A 390 -10.20 -1.11 -9.39
C HIS A 390 -9.30 -2.14 -8.71
N PRO A 391 -8.82 -1.85 -7.49
CA PRO A 391 -8.15 -2.83 -6.66
C PRO A 391 -8.99 -4.10 -6.52
N ILE A 392 -8.32 -5.26 -6.42
CA ILE A 392 -8.98 -6.58 -6.40
C ILE A 392 -10.07 -6.64 -5.33
N MET A 393 -9.81 -6.07 -4.14
CA MET A 393 -10.74 -6.15 -3.01
C MET A 393 -12.03 -5.36 -3.19
N LEU A 394 -12.01 -4.28 -3.98
CA LEU A 394 -13.19 -3.47 -4.26
C LEU A 394 -14.06 -4.07 -5.39
N ARG A 395 -13.59 -5.15 -6.03
CA ARG A 395 -14.37 -5.90 -7.02
C ARG A 395 -15.35 -6.84 -6.33
N LEU A 396 -16.51 -7.05 -6.95
CA LEU A 396 -17.51 -8.00 -6.44
C LEU A 396 -16.97 -9.43 -6.40
N GLU A 397 -16.04 -9.78 -7.29
CA GLU A 397 -15.38 -11.10 -7.32
C GLU A 397 -14.65 -11.44 -6.02
N ALA A 398 -13.97 -10.48 -5.40
CA ALA A 398 -13.30 -10.67 -4.11
C ALA A 398 -14.21 -10.28 -2.93
N GLY A 399 -15.13 -9.35 -3.14
CA GLY A 399 -16.02 -8.86 -2.09
C GLY A 399 -17.10 -9.85 -1.68
N ILE A 400 -17.71 -10.58 -2.60
CA ILE A 400 -18.69 -11.63 -2.30
C ILE A 400 -18.09 -12.73 -1.40
N PRO A 401 -16.95 -13.37 -1.75
CA PRO A 401 -16.37 -14.39 -0.88
C PRO A 401 -15.92 -13.80 0.47
N TYR A 402 -15.55 -12.52 0.54
CA TYR A 402 -15.23 -11.87 1.81
C TYR A 402 -16.46 -11.67 2.70
N ILE A 403 -17.57 -11.17 2.16
CA ILE A 403 -18.82 -11.05 2.92
C ILE A 403 -19.33 -12.42 3.36
N LEU A 404 -19.24 -13.42 2.49
CA LEU A 404 -19.60 -14.80 2.81
C LEU A 404 -18.70 -15.39 3.91
N SER A 405 -17.40 -15.06 3.93
CA SER A 405 -16.50 -15.53 5.00
C SER A 405 -16.78 -14.84 6.34
N LEU A 406 -17.14 -13.54 6.34
CA LEU A 406 -17.63 -12.84 7.53
C LEU A 406 -18.93 -13.48 8.05
N PHE A 407 -19.90 -13.73 7.17
CA PHE A 407 -21.15 -14.40 7.53
C PHE A 407 -20.91 -15.82 8.06
N ALA A 408 -20.06 -16.59 7.39
CA ALA A 408 -19.66 -17.92 7.84
C ALA A 408 -19.05 -17.84 9.25
N PHE A 409 -18.21 -16.85 9.54
CA PHE A 409 -17.61 -16.70 10.86
C PHE A 409 -18.61 -16.30 11.95
N VAL A 410 -19.62 -15.47 11.62
CA VAL A 410 -20.75 -15.17 12.51
C VAL A 410 -21.53 -16.44 12.88
N VAL A 411 -21.69 -17.38 11.95
CA VAL A 411 -22.34 -18.68 12.22
C VAL A 411 -21.39 -19.64 12.95
N LEU A 412 -20.10 -19.60 12.61
CA LEU A 412 -19.07 -20.49 13.12
C LEU A 412 -18.87 -20.32 14.63
N ILE A 413 -18.87 -19.09 15.14
CA ILE A 413 -18.67 -18.80 16.58
C ILE A 413 -19.76 -19.48 17.43
N PRO A 414 -21.08 -19.27 17.22
CA PRO A 414 -22.13 -20.00 17.93
C PRO A 414 -22.05 -21.52 17.74
N VAL A 415 -21.73 -22.01 16.52
CA VAL A 415 -21.65 -23.44 16.26
C VAL A 415 -20.56 -24.10 17.11
N PHE A 416 -19.35 -23.53 17.16
CA PHE A 416 -18.28 -24.07 17.98
C PHE A 416 -18.57 -23.96 19.48
N MET A 417 -19.28 -22.92 19.91
CA MET A 417 -19.57 -22.67 21.33
C MET A 417 -20.74 -23.49 21.88
N PHE A 418 -21.81 -23.70 21.11
CA PHE A 418 -23.06 -24.31 21.61
C PHE A 418 -23.30 -25.73 21.12
N VAL A 419 -22.57 -26.23 20.12
CA VAL A 419 -22.74 -27.60 19.61
C VAL A 419 -21.69 -28.52 20.26
N PRO A 420 -22.09 -29.52 21.07
CA PRO A 420 -21.15 -30.36 21.82
C PRO A 420 -20.12 -31.10 20.94
N ARG A 421 -20.54 -31.55 19.74
CA ARG A 421 -19.64 -32.22 18.78
C ARG A 421 -18.60 -31.28 18.16
N ALA A 422 -18.91 -30.00 18.05
CA ALA A 422 -18.01 -29.00 17.48
C ALA A 422 -17.08 -28.41 18.54
N ASN A 423 -17.53 -28.29 19.80
CA ASN A 423 -16.75 -27.77 20.91
C ASN A 423 -15.41 -28.53 21.12
N VAL A 424 -15.38 -29.83 20.84
CA VAL A 424 -14.14 -30.65 20.87
C VAL A 424 -13.03 -30.06 20.00
N VAL A 425 -13.37 -29.40 18.88
CA VAL A 425 -12.39 -28.75 18.01
C VAL A 425 -11.79 -27.52 18.67
N THR A 426 -12.59 -26.73 19.38
CA THR A 426 -12.13 -25.54 20.11
C THR A 426 -11.30 -25.91 21.34
N GLU A 427 -11.64 -27.00 22.02
CA GLU A 427 -10.85 -27.55 23.13
C GLU A 427 -9.49 -28.08 22.65
N LYS A 428 -9.44 -28.75 21.49
CA LYS A 428 -8.19 -29.26 20.91
C LYS A 428 -7.32 -28.18 20.25
N LEU A 429 -7.95 -27.17 19.65
CA LEU A 429 -7.29 -26.11 18.87
C LEU A 429 -7.75 -24.72 19.35
N PRO A 430 -7.29 -24.26 20.54
CA PRO A 430 -7.71 -22.97 21.12
C PRO A 430 -7.29 -21.77 20.25
N TRP A 431 -6.28 -21.94 19.39
CA TRP A 431 -5.79 -20.92 18.46
C TRP A 431 -6.56 -20.84 17.12
N LEU A 432 -7.50 -21.76 16.85
CA LEU A 432 -8.18 -21.83 15.55
C LEU A 432 -9.03 -20.57 15.29
N LEU A 433 -9.87 -20.19 16.25
CA LEU A 433 -10.77 -19.04 16.10
C LEU A 433 -9.99 -17.72 15.97
N THR A 434 -8.90 -17.56 16.73
CA THR A 434 -8.03 -16.39 16.62
C THR A 434 -7.28 -16.34 15.29
N THR A 435 -6.90 -17.50 14.76
CA THR A 435 -6.29 -17.59 13.42
C THR A 435 -7.27 -17.17 12.33
N ILE A 436 -8.52 -17.63 12.38
CA ILE A 436 -9.56 -17.20 11.44
C ILE A 436 -9.83 -15.70 11.57
N ALA A 437 -9.93 -15.18 12.80
CA ALA A 437 -10.11 -13.75 13.06
C ALA A 437 -8.96 -12.89 12.52
N THR A 438 -7.70 -13.33 12.70
CA THR A 438 -6.54 -12.61 12.17
C THR A 438 -6.50 -12.62 10.64
N VAL A 439 -6.88 -13.72 9.98
CA VAL A 439 -7.00 -13.77 8.52
C VAL A 439 -8.08 -12.79 8.02
N LEU A 440 -9.26 -12.79 8.64
CA LEU A 440 -10.35 -11.87 8.28
C LEU A 440 -9.97 -10.40 8.49
N LYS A 441 -9.22 -10.10 9.57
CA LYS A 441 -8.65 -8.79 9.87
C LYS A 441 -7.66 -8.34 8.78
N LEU A 442 -6.78 -9.22 8.32
CA LEU A 442 -5.78 -8.86 7.31
C LEU A 442 -6.43 -8.58 5.96
N ILE A 443 -7.45 -9.36 5.62
CA ILE A 443 -8.31 -9.13 4.45
C ILE A 443 -9.08 -7.80 4.61
N TRP A 444 -9.60 -7.48 5.81
CA TRP A 444 -10.19 -6.16 6.08
C TRP A 444 -9.20 -5.01 5.84
N SER A 445 -7.95 -5.17 6.29
CA SER A 445 -6.90 -4.15 6.16
C SER A 445 -6.59 -3.81 4.70
N THR A 446 -6.66 -4.77 3.78
CA THR A 446 -6.47 -4.48 2.34
C THR A 446 -7.67 -3.73 1.78
N MET A 447 -8.90 -4.10 2.14
CA MET A 447 -10.12 -3.36 1.75
C MET A 447 -10.07 -1.92 2.23
N GLU A 448 -9.68 -1.71 3.49
CA GLU A 448 -9.51 -0.39 4.05
C GLU A 448 -8.50 0.43 3.26
N MET A 449 -7.36 -0.19 2.92
CA MET A 449 -6.28 0.50 2.21
C MET A 449 -6.74 1.00 0.84
N ASP A 450 -7.50 0.16 0.13
CA ASP A 450 -8.07 0.49 -1.16
C ASP A 450 -9.07 1.65 -1.05
N VAL A 451 -9.95 1.63 -0.05
CA VAL A 451 -10.90 2.75 0.20
C VAL A 451 -10.15 4.05 0.50
N ARG A 452 -9.10 4.01 1.32
CA ARG A 452 -8.28 5.19 1.67
C ARG A 452 -7.57 5.77 0.45
N MET A 453 -7.01 4.90 -0.39
CA MET A 453 -6.30 5.28 -1.61
C MET A 453 -7.25 5.90 -2.65
N MET A 454 -8.45 5.34 -2.82
CA MET A 454 -9.42 5.84 -3.80
C MET A 454 -10.13 7.14 -3.39
N GLU A 455 -10.10 7.51 -2.10
CA GLU A 455 -10.88 8.64 -1.60
C GLU A 455 -10.57 9.98 -2.29
N PRO A 456 -9.31 10.43 -2.44
CA PRO A 456 -9.01 11.71 -3.09
C PRO A 456 -9.48 11.74 -4.55
N PHE A 457 -9.26 10.64 -5.28
CA PHE A 457 -9.66 10.49 -6.67
C PHE A 457 -11.18 10.47 -6.84
N TYR A 458 -11.91 9.89 -5.89
CA TYR A 458 -13.37 9.92 -5.91
C TYR A 458 -13.92 11.33 -5.69
N ILE A 459 -13.30 12.11 -4.81
CA ILE A 459 -13.69 13.50 -4.61
C ILE A 459 -13.42 14.31 -5.88
N LEU A 460 -12.27 14.09 -6.53
CA LEU A 460 -11.94 14.72 -7.81
C LEU A 460 -12.92 14.32 -8.93
N SER A 461 -13.38 13.07 -8.97
CA SER A 461 -14.38 12.62 -9.96
C SER A 461 -15.74 13.30 -9.83
N ARG A 462 -16.05 13.87 -8.66
CA ARG A 462 -17.29 14.65 -8.43
C ARG A 462 -17.16 16.11 -8.86
N ARG A 463 -15.99 16.52 -9.36
CA ARG A 463 -15.66 17.87 -9.83
C ARG A 463 -15.67 18.93 -8.74
N ASN A 464 -15.10 20.10 -9.05
CA ASN A 464 -15.02 21.28 -8.17
C ASN A 464 -14.44 20.98 -6.77
N ALA A 465 -13.45 20.08 -6.68
CA ALA A 465 -12.82 19.74 -5.42
C ALA A 465 -11.88 20.86 -4.95
N PRO A 466 -11.80 21.14 -3.63
CA PRO A 466 -10.87 22.13 -3.10
C PRO A 466 -9.41 21.64 -3.21
N ALA A 467 -8.46 22.58 -3.24
CA ALA A 467 -7.03 22.30 -3.33
C ALA A 467 -6.50 21.30 -2.28
N ARG A 468 -7.12 21.30 -1.08
CA ARG A 468 -6.79 20.35 0.00
C ARG A 468 -6.88 18.88 -0.43
N THR A 469 -7.74 18.56 -1.40
CA THR A 469 -7.89 17.19 -1.94
C THR A 469 -6.62 16.71 -2.63
N LEU A 470 -5.85 17.60 -3.27
CA LEU A 470 -4.59 17.24 -3.93
C LEU A 470 -3.49 16.85 -2.94
N THR A 471 -3.48 17.52 -1.78
CA THR A 471 -2.56 17.24 -0.66
C THR A 471 -3.08 16.16 0.28
N LEU A 472 -4.27 15.63 0.03
CA LEU A 472 -4.92 14.67 0.91
C LEU A 472 -4.34 13.29 0.71
N ASP A 473 -3.79 12.73 1.78
CA ASP A 473 -3.35 11.35 1.82
C ASP A 473 -3.87 10.70 3.11
N TYR A 474 -4.70 9.68 2.96
CA TYR A 474 -5.18 8.83 4.06
C TYR A 474 -4.41 7.51 4.14
N THR A 475 -3.59 7.17 3.15
CA THR A 475 -2.87 5.91 3.11
C THR A 475 -1.85 5.84 4.24
N GLY A 476 -1.16 6.95 4.53
CA GLY A 476 -0.10 7.03 5.55
C GLY A 476 -0.43 7.68 6.86
N GLU A 477 -1.68 7.58 7.31
CA GLU A 477 -2.09 8.08 8.60
C GLU A 477 -2.29 6.92 9.60
N MET A 478 -2.00 7.15 10.88
CA MET A 478 -2.03 6.09 11.89
C MET A 478 -3.46 5.54 12.09
N PRO A 479 -3.63 4.23 12.36
CA PRO A 479 -4.91 3.67 12.78
C PRO A 479 -5.49 4.45 13.96
N GLY A 480 -6.71 4.99 13.80
CA GLY A 480 -7.38 5.85 14.78
C GLY A 480 -7.29 7.36 14.50
N VAL A 481 -6.12 7.88 14.11
CA VAL A 481 -6.00 9.29 13.69
C VAL A 481 -6.81 9.53 12.42
N ILE A 482 -6.83 8.53 11.52
CA ILE A 482 -7.66 8.55 10.31
C ILE A 482 -9.14 8.74 10.63
N CYS A 483 -9.67 8.04 11.63
CA CYS A 483 -11.08 8.13 12.00
C CYS A 483 -11.46 9.58 12.33
N VAL A 484 -10.65 10.24 13.15
CA VAL A 484 -10.86 11.63 13.57
C VAL A 484 -10.65 12.60 12.40
N LYS A 485 -9.59 12.40 11.60
CA LYS A 485 -9.25 13.27 10.46
C LYS A 485 -10.32 13.18 9.36
N ALA A 486 -10.74 11.97 9.01
CA ALA A 486 -11.79 11.73 8.03
C ALA A 486 -13.15 12.27 8.50
N LEU A 487 -13.49 12.12 9.78
CA LEU A 487 -14.71 12.68 10.36
C LEU A 487 -14.70 14.22 10.30
N LYS A 488 -13.59 14.87 10.67
CA LYS A 488 -13.41 16.33 10.55
C LYS A 488 -13.51 16.81 9.10
N ASN A 489 -13.08 15.99 8.14
CA ASN A 489 -13.16 16.29 6.71
C ASN A 489 -14.52 15.93 6.08
N LYS A 490 -15.47 15.40 6.87
CA LYS A 490 -16.79 14.91 6.39
C LYS A 490 -16.71 13.72 5.44
N HIS A 491 -15.62 12.94 5.49
CA HIS A 491 -15.44 11.73 4.68
C HIS A 491 -15.91 10.51 5.51
N TYR A 492 -17.22 10.41 5.72
CA TYR A 492 -17.81 9.45 6.66
C TYR A 492 -17.50 7.99 6.33
N LEU A 493 -17.44 7.62 5.04
CA LEU A 493 -17.14 6.25 4.64
C LEU A 493 -15.74 5.82 5.11
N VAL A 494 -14.73 6.65 4.84
CA VAL A 494 -13.34 6.40 5.28
C VAL A 494 -13.25 6.36 6.80
N ALA A 495 -14.00 7.22 7.50
CA ALA A 495 -14.03 7.24 8.96
C ALA A 495 -14.60 5.94 9.55
N VAL A 496 -15.70 5.43 9.00
CA VAL A 496 -16.34 4.17 9.46
C VAL A 496 -15.49 2.95 9.11
N VAL A 497 -14.89 2.91 7.92
CA VAL A 497 -13.96 1.85 7.53
C VAL A 497 -12.73 1.83 8.44
N GLY A 498 -12.18 3.00 8.78
CA GLY A 498 -11.08 3.12 9.75
C GLY A 498 -11.45 2.74 11.17
N LEU A 499 -12.67 3.05 11.61
CA LEU A 499 -13.19 2.61 12.90
C LEU A 499 -13.29 1.09 12.95
N CYS A 500 -13.79 0.47 11.88
CA CYS A 500 -13.88 -0.97 11.76
C CYS A 500 -12.52 -1.66 11.88
N SER A 501 -11.44 -1.07 11.36
CA SER A 501 -10.09 -1.62 11.54
C SER A 501 -9.65 -1.64 13.00
N LEU A 502 -9.96 -0.60 13.77
CA LEU A 502 -9.74 -0.63 15.23
C LEU A 502 -10.59 -1.72 15.90
N LEU A 503 -11.84 -1.90 15.45
CA LEU A 503 -12.72 -2.94 15.98
C LEU A 503 -12.26 -4.35 15.61
N THR A 504 -11.58 -4.57 14.49
CA THR A 504 -10.99 -5.89 14.16
C THR A 504 -9.86 -6.29 15.11
N GLU A 505 -9.14 -5.32 15.67
CA GLU A 505 -8.17 -5.57 16.73
C GLU A 505 -8.86 -6.03 18.02
N VAL A 506 -9.94 -5.34 18.40
CA VAL A 506 -10.78 -5.72 19.55
C VAL A 506 -11.41 -7.10 19.33
N LEU A 507 -11.90 -7.39 18.12
CA LEU A 507 -12.44 -8.69 17.75
C LEU A 507 -11.41 -9.81 17.97
N THR A 508 -10.16 -9.61 17.56
CA THR A 508 -9.09 -10.61 17.74
C THR A 508 -8.88 -10.92 19.23
N VAL A 509 -8.90 -9.89 20.08
CA VAL A 509 -8.79 -10.02 21.55
C VAL A 509 -10.02 -10.69 22.16
N CYS A 510 -11.23 -10.41 21.68
CA CYS A 510 -12.45 -11.05 22.17
C CYS A 510 -12.49 -12.53 21.78
N VAL A 511 -12.14 -12.85 20.54
CA VAL A 511 -12.15 -14.22 20.01
C VAL A 511 -11.10 -15.10 20.70
N SER A 512 -9.96 -14.55 21.14
CA SER A 512 -8.97 -15.30 21.94
C SER A 512 -9.51 -15.75 23.30
N SER A 513 -10.64 -15.20 23.75
CA SER A 513 -11.26 -15.59 25.01
C SER A 513 -12.11 -16.86 24.91
N PHE A 514 -12.60 -17.21 23.71
CA PHE A 514 -13.64 -18.23 23.47
C PHE A 514 -13.16 -19.69 23.52
N SER A 515 -12.17 -20.03 24.34
CA SER A 515 -11.75 -21.44 24.54
C SER A 515 -12.64 -22.20 25.54
N VAL A 516 -13.94 -21.89 25.61
CA VAL A 516 -14.86 -22.41 26.63
C VAL A 516 -16.13 -23.00 26.02
N ASP A 517 -16.65 -24.03 26.67
CA ASP A 517 -17.94 -24.62 26.32
C ASP A 517 -19.09 -23.64 26.64
N GLY A 518 -19.75 -23.14 25.59
CA GLY A 518 -20.85 -22.18 25.66
C GLY A 518 -22.15 -22.80 26.19
N SER A 519 -22.32 -24.11 26.08
CA SER A 519 -23.54 -24.82 26.55
C SER A 519 -23.75 -24.67 28.06
N LYS A 520 -22.66 -24.56 28.82
CA LYS A 520 -22.66 -24.35 30.29
C LYS A 520 -23.19 -22.98 30.72
N PHE A 521 -23.38 -22.05 29.78
CA PHE A 521 -23.85 -20.69 30.04
C PHE A 521 -25.27 -20.43 29.51
N VAL A 522 -25.98 -21.45 29.01
CA VAL A 522 -27.37 -21.34 28.57
C VAL A 522 -28.32 -21.75 29.70
N PRO A 523 -29.23 -20.86 30.16
CA PRO A 523 -30.24 -21.23 31.15
C PRO A 523 -31.17 -22.34 30.61
N GLY A 524 -31.26 -23.49 31.31
CA GLY A 524 -32.19 -24.58 30.98
C GLY A 524 -31.69 -25.63 29.97
N ALA A 525 -30.40 -25.71 29.67
CA ALA A 525 -29.83 -26.79 28.85
C ALA A 525 -29.91 -28.15 29.58
N LYS A 526 -30.16 -29.25 28.85
CA LYS A 526 -30.34 -30.62 29.41
C LYS A 526 -29.16 -31.12 30.25
N ASP A 527 -27.94 -30.61 30.01
CA ASP A 527 -26.76 -30.98 30.79
C ASP A 527 -26.72 -30.30 32.18
N ALA A 528 -27.56 -29.28 32.42
CA ALA A 528 -27.74 -28.66 33.73
C ALA A 528 -28.56 -29.53 34.70
N GLU A 529 -29.31 -30.53 34.21
CA GLU A 529 -29.95 -31.57 35.04
C GLU A 529 -28.96 -32.63 35.50
N SER A 530 -27.87 -32.86 34.75
CA SER A 530 -26.82 -33.84 35.09
C SER A 530 -25.67 -33.26 35.94
N ASP A 531 -25.38 -31.96 35.81
CA ASP A 531 -24.38 -31.25 36.62
C ASP A 531 -24.87 -29.81 36.92
N PRO A 532 -25.57 -29.59 38.06
CA PRO A 532 -26.13 -28.28 38.42
C PRO A 532 -25.07 -27.20 38.71
N ASN A 533 -23.78 -27.57 38.83
CA ASN A 533 -22.70 -26.68 39.22
C ASN A 533 -21.61 -26.51 38.13
N GLY A 534 -21.79 -27.11 36.95
CA GLY A 534 -20.88 -26.96 35.79
C GLY A 534 -20.60 -25.50 35.39
N GLN A 535 -21.51 -24.56 35.72
CA GLN A 535 -21.32 -23.12 35.53
C GLN A 535 -20.15 -22.57 36.38
N ASN A 536 -19.97 -23.05 37.61
CA ASN A 536 -18.85 -22.70 38.49
C ASN A 536 -17.53 -23.29 37.99
N ASN A 537 -17.60 -24.33 37.14
CA ASN A 537 -16.44 -25.04 36.65
C ASN A 537 -15.75 -24.35 35.44
N SER A 538 -16.41 -23.37 34.85
CA SER A 538 -15.98 -22.64 33.65
C SER A 538 -14.88 -21.59 33.92
N GLN A 539 -14.16 -21.20 32.87
CA GLN A 539 -13.08 -20.19 32.92
C GLN A 539 -13.60 -18.74 32.84
N GLU A 540 -14.86 -18.57 32.42
CA GLU A 540 -15.50 -17.28 32.17
C GLU A 540 -16.58 -17.02 33.21
N THR A 541 -16.77 -15.75 33.57
CA THR A 541 -17.96 -15.36 34.31
C THR A 541 -19.14 -15.31 33.33
N PHE A 542 -20.35 -15.70 33.75
CA PHE A 542 -21.56 -15.62 32.91
C PHE A 542 -21.69 -14.25 32.20
N LYS A 543 -21.39 -13.15 32.90
CA LYS A 543 -21.41 -11.79 32.33
C LYS A 543 -20.29 -11.55 31.32
N SER A 544 -19.06 -12.00 31.57
CA SER A 544 -17.93 -11.77 30.65
C SER A 544 -18.11 -12.54 29.35
N PHE A 545 -18.64 -13.76 29.43
CA PHE A 545 -18.96 -14.58 28.27
C PHE A 545 -19.97 -13.88 27.34
N TRP A 546 -21.14 -13.49 27.86
CA TRP A 546 -22.19 -12.85 27.05
C TRP A 546 -21.78 -11.48 26.50
N ILE A 547 -20.99 -10.70 27.25
CA ILE A 547 -20.44 -9.42 26.77
C ILE A 547 -19.47 -9.66 25.61
N SER A 548 -18.51 -10.58 25.77
CA SER A 548 -17.54 -10.88 24.71
C SER A 548 -18.20 -11.49 23.47
N PHE A 549 -19.15 -12.41 23.66
CA PHE A 549 -19.92 -13.02 22.56
C PHE A 549 -20.77 -11.97 21.81
N GLY A 550 -21.50 -11.13 22.54
CA GLY A 550 -22.31 -10.05 21.96
C GLY A 550 -21.46 -9.01 21.25
N LEU A 551 -20.32 -8.62 21.84
CA LEU A 551 -19.38 -7.68 21.24
C LEU A 551 -18.74 -8.24 19.97
N SER A 552 -18.26 -9.49 20.00
CA SER A 552 -17.66 -10.14 18.82
C SER A 552 -18.67 -10.28 17.68
N THR A 553 -19.88 -10.74 17.99
CA THR A 553 -20.97 -10.87 17.00
C THR A 553 -21.36 -9.50 16.45
N GLY A 554 -21.49 -8.49 17.31
CA GLY A 554 -21.81 -7.11 16.91
C GLY A 554 -20.74 -6.48 16.02
N ILE A 555 -19.45 -6.70 16.32
CA ILE A 555 -18.34 -6.24 15.47
C ILE A 555 -18.41 -6.94 14.10
N LEU A 556 -18.62 -8.25 14.05
CA LEU A 556 -18.71 -8.98 12.78
C LEU A 556 -19.91 -8.53 11.92
N LEU A 557 -21.08 -8.31 12.52
CA LEU A 557 -22.25 -7.78 11.81
C LEU A 557 -22.00 -6.35 11.29
N LEU A 558 -21.33 -5.51 12.09
CA LEU A 558 -20.93 -4.17 11.66
C LEU A 558 -19.94 -4.24 10.49
N LEU A 559 -18.92 -5.09 10.55
CA LEU A 559 -17.96 -5.30 9.46
C LEU A 559 -18.68 -5.75 8.18
N MET A 560 -19.61 -6.69 8.30
CA MET A 560 -20.42 -7.17 7.17
C MET A 560 -21.27 -6.04 6.56
N LEU A 561 -21.94 -5.24 7.39
CA LEU A 561 -22.76 -4.10 6.94
C LEU A 561 -21.90 -3.04 6.25
N VAL A 562 -20.77 -2.69 6.84
CA VAL A 562 -19.86 -1.66 6.30
C VAL A 562 -19.21 -2.16 5.01
N ALA A 563 -18.77 -3.42 4.92
CA ALA A 563 -18.29 -4.01 3.69
C ALA A 563 -19.35 -3.93 2.59
N PHE A 564 -20.58 -4.36 2.87
CA PHE A 564 -21.71 -4.25 1.94
C PHE A 564 -21.93 -2.79 1.47
N PHE A 565 -21.90 -1.82 2.40
CA PHE A 565 -22.06 -0.41 2.07
C PHE A 565 -20.91 0.15 1.22
N VAL A 566 -19.67 -0.28 1.48
CA VAL A 566 -18.50 0.04 0.65
C VAL A 566 -18.74 -0.44 -0.77
N TYR A 567 -19.15 -1.69 -0.98
CA TYR A 567 -19.43 -2.22 -2.32
C TYR A 567 -20.57 -1.48 -3.01
N LEU A 568 -21.67 -1.16 -2.31
CA LEU A 568 -22.77 -0.39 -2.89
C LEU A 568 -22.33 0.99 -3.38
N ARG A 569 -21.48 1.69 -2.63
CA ARG A 569 -21.03 3.06 -2.96
C ARG A 569 -19.83 3.13 -3.90
N ARG A 570 -18.94 2.14 -3.87
CA ARG A 570 -17.62 2.19 -4.52
C ARG A 570 -17.45 1.24 -5.71
N ARG A 571 -18.45 0.41 -6.04
CA ARG A 571 -18.37 -0.54 -7.18
C ARG A 571 -18.22 0.09 -8.57
N HIS A 572 -18.55 1.37 -8.74
CA HIS A 572 -18.63 2.00 -10.07
C HIS A 572 -17.25 2.34 -10.62
N LYS A 573 -16.98 2.03 -11.90
CA LYS A 573 -15.73 2.37 -12.60
C LYS A 573 -15.69 3.88 -12.90
N PHE A 574 -14.94 4.64 -12.11
CA PHE A 574 -14.79 6.10 -12.27
C PHE A 574 -13.35 6.52 -12.61
N LEU A 575 -12.40 5.57 -12.68
CA LEU A 575 -11.02 5.82 -13.08
C LEU A 575 -10.64 4.98 -14.29
N PRO A 576 -9.75 5.49 -15.17
CA PRO A 576 -9.10 4.71 -16.21
C PRO A 576 -8.24 3.55 -15.67
N ARG A 577 -7.60 3.74 -14.52
CA ARG A 577 -6.68 2.78 -13.88
C ARG A 577 -6.60 2.97 -12.37
N GLU A 578 -6.01 2.00 -11.69
CA GLU A 578 -5.75 2.06 -10.26
C GLU A 578 -4.59 3.03 -9.94
N PRO A 579 -4.75 3.96 -8.98
CA PRO A 579 -3.73 4.96 -8.64
C PRO A 579 -2.65 4.45 -7.66
N GLY A 580 -2.41 3.14 -7.59
CA GLY A 580 -1.51 2.52 -6.60
C GLY A 580 -0.02 2.77 -6.82
N THR A 581 0.39 3.13 -8.04
CA THR A 581 1.79 3.37 -8.41
C THR A 581 2.07 4.85 -8.67
N VAL A 582 3.32 5.28 -8.44
CA VAL A 582 3.76 6.65 -8.77
C VAL A 582 3.61 6.92 -10.27
N ALA A 583 3.88 5.90 -11.11
CA ALA A 583 3.67 5.97 -12.55
C ALA A 583 2.19 6.25 -12.92
N ALA A 584 1.24 5.60 -12.25
CA ALA A 584 -0.18 5.83 -12.51
C ALA A 584 -0.61 7.27 -12.15
N VAL A 585 -0.07 7.83 -11.05
CA VAL A 585 -0.31 9.22 -10.65
C VAL A 585 0.33 10.21 -11.62
N LEU A 586 1.57 9.97 -12.05
CA LEU A 586 2.25 10.78 -13.07
C LEU A 586 1.47 10.83 -14.39
N ALA A 587 0.95 9.68 -14.81
CA ALA A 587 0.09 9.61 -15.99
C ALA A 587 -1.27 10.30 -15.80
N PHE A 588 -1.76 10.50 -14.56
CA PHE A 588 -3.02 11.24 -14.31
C PHE A 588 -2.83 12.75 -14.35
N ILE A 589 -1.64 13.23 -14.06
CA ILE A 589 -1.32 14.66 -14.10
C ILE A 589 -0.56 15.03 -15.37
N HIS A 590 -0.37 14.07 -16.28
CA HIS A 590 0.29 14.26 -17.56
C HIS A 590 -0.44 15.35 -18.36
N GLN A 591 0.32 16.38 -18.77
CA GLN A 591 -0.15 17.59 -19.46
C GLN A 591 -1.17 18.49 -18.75
N SER A 592 -1.42 18.25 -17.47
CA SER A 592 -2.31 19.06 -16.64
C SER A 592 -1.82 20.51 -16.50
N ARG A 593 -2.74 21.47 -16.62
CA ARG A 593 -2.44 22.90 -16.42
C ARG A 593 -2.13 23.20 -14.96
N MET A 594 -2.71 22.44 -14.03
CA MET A 594 -2.43 22.56 -12.59
C MET A 594 -0.94 22.56 -12.26
N LEU A 595 -0.10 21.88 -13.07
CA LEU A 595 1.34 21.75 -12.85
C LEU A 595 2.08 23.08 -12.81
N THR A 596 1.56 24.14 -13.46
CA THR A 596 2.16 25.48 -13.38
C THR A 596 2.18 26.03 -11.96
N ASP A 597 1.15 25.69 -11.17
CA ASP A 597 1.03 26.14 -9.78
C ASP A 597 1.97 25.37 -8.85
N PHE A 598 2.55 24.24 -9.30
CA PHE A 598 3.47 23.43 -8.50
C PHE A 598 4.94 23.78 -8.73
N VAL A 599 5.24 24.72 -9.63
CA VAL A 599 6.63 25.16 -9.89
C VAL A 599 7.20 25.86 -8.66
N GLY A 600 8.34 25.36 -8.14
CA GLY A 600 8.99 25.94 -6.96
C GLY A 600 8.40 25.48 -5.62
N THR A 601 7.51 24.49 -5.62
CA THR A 601 6.84 23.97 -4.42
C THR A 601 7.48 22.70 -3.85
N GLU A 602 8.55 22.20 -4.45
CA GLU A 602 9.27 20.96 -4.07
C GLU A 602 9.76 20.94 -2.61
N LEU A 603 10.05 22.12 -2.04
CA LEU A 603 10.54 22.28 -0.67
C LEU A 603 9.40 22.41 0.37
N MET A 604 8.15 22.56 -0.06
CA MET A 604 7.05 22.85 0.84
C MET A 604 6.54 21.59 1.54
N ASN A 605 6.30 21.67 2.84
CA ASN A 605 5.59 20.60 3.56
C ASN A 605 4.11 20.58 3.15
N SER A 606 3.41 19.45 3.29
CA SER A 606 2.01 19.27 2.86
C SER A 606 1.05 20.33 3.42
N GLY A 607 1.25 20.76 4.67
CA GLY A 607 0.46 21.84 5.28
C GLY A 607 0.73 23.22 4.68
N GLN A 608 1.98 23.50 4.31
CA GLN A 608 2.37 24.73 3.60
C GLN A 608 1.84 24.70 2.17
N MET A 609 1.97 23.56 1.48
CA MET A 609 1.42 23.32 0.14
C MET A 609 -0.09 23.56 0.12
N THR A 610 -0.83 23.02 1.09
CA THR A 610 -2.29 23.24 1.19
C THR A 610 -2.63 24.72 1.29
N ARG A 611 -1.91 25.47 2.14
CA ARG A 611 -2.12 26.91 2.32
C ARG A 611 -1.73 27.69 1.06
N TYR A 612 -0.67 27.28 0.37
CA TYR A 612 -0.21 27.89 -0.87
C TYR A 612 -1.24 27.72 -1.99
N LEU A 613 -1.68 26.49 -2.24
CA LEU A 613 -2.69 26.20 -3.28
C LEU A 613 -4.05 26.87 -2.99
N ASN A 614 -4.45 26.94 -1.71
CA ASN A 614 -5.68 27.64 -1.33
C ASN A 614 -5.66 29.14 -1.66
N ARG A 615 -4.49 29.79 -1.79
CA ARG A 615 -4.41 31.23 -2.15
C ARG A 615 -4.89 31.51 -3.56
N PHE A 616 -4.79 30.54 -4.47
CA PHE A 616 -5.26 30.70 -5.84
C PHE A 616 -6.77 30.61 -5.96
N GLY A 617 -7.47 30.08 -4.95
CA GLY A 617 -8.93 29.91 -4.98
C GLY A 617 -9.43 28.95 -6.06
N LYS A 618 -8.52 28.16 -6.66
CA LYS A 618 -8.83 27.21 -7.73
C LYS A 618 -9.52 25.96 -7.18
N THR A 619 -10.32 25.34 -8.05
CA THR A 619 -10.92 24.04 -7.81
C THR A 619 -10.41 23.05 -8.84
N TYR A 620 -10.40 21.77 -8.48
CA TYR A 620 -9.80 20.71 -9.28
C TYR A 620 -10.79 19.57 -9.49
N GLY A 621 -10.63 18.84 -10.58
CA GLY A 621 -11.48 17.69 -10.89
C GLY A 621 -10.71 16.59 -11.61
N LEU A 622 -11.36 15.45 -11.80
CA LEU A 622 -10.89 14.37 -12.66
C LEU A 622 -11.83 14.24 -13.87
N GLY A 623 -11.29 14.36 -15.07
CA GLY A 623 -12.05 14.35 -16.31
C GLY A 623 -11.20 14.72 -17.52
N TRP A 624 -11.87 15.09 -18.61
CA TRP A 624 -11.24 15.55 -19.84
C TRP A 624 -10.95 17.05 -19.76
N PHE A 625 -9.73 17.45 -20.10
CA PHE A 625 -9.29 18.84 -20.13
C PHE A 625 -8.44 19.09 -21.37
N SER A 626 -8.29 20.36 -21.75
CA SER A 626 -7.37 20.76 -22.81
C SER A 626 -5.99 20.96 -22.20
N GLY A 627 -5.02 20.11 -22.55
CA GLY A 627 -3.68 20.12 -22.01
C GLY A 627 -2.87 21.36 -22.40
N ARG A 628 -1.64 21.43 -21.88
CA ARG A 628 -0.68 22.51 -22.19
C ARG A 628 -0.15 22.47 -23.62
N ASP A 629 -0.25 21.31 -24.28
CA ASP A 629 0.06 21.08 -25.70
C ASP A 629 -1.10 21.44 -26.62
N GLY A 630 -2.27 21.77 -26.07
CA GLY A 630 -3.48 22.12 -26.84
C GLY A 630 -4.35 20.92 -27.21
N ASP A 631 -3.89 19.68 -26.95
CA ASP A 631 -4.66 18.46 -27.17
C ASP A 631 -5.60 18.16 -25.99
N ASP A 632 -6.61 17.31 -26.22
CA ASP A 632 -7.56 16.89 -25.19
C ASP A 632 -7.01 15.67 -24.42
N HIS A 633 -6.77 15.83 -23.11
CA HIS A 633 -6.23 14.81 -22.20
C HIS A 633 -7.24 14.42 -21.12
N CYS A 634 -7.06 13.23 -20.54
CA CYS A 634 -7.89 12.73 -19.44
C CYS A 634 -7.05 12.56 -18.18
N GLY A 635 -7.46 13.20 -17.08
CA GLY A 635 -6.68 13.16 -15.86
C GLY A 635 -7.18 14.12 -14.78
N VAL A 636 -6.29 14.50 -13.88
CA VAL A 636 -6.55 15.48 -12.81
C VAL A 636 -6.06 16.84 -13.28
N ASP A 637 -6.94 17.83 -13.32
CA ASP A 637 -6.61 19.22 -13.70
C ASP A 637 -7.47 20.24 -12.94
N GLU A 638 -7.12 21.52 -13.11
CA GLU A 638 -7.92 22.66 -12.66
C GLU A 638 -9.23 22.80 -13.45
N GLU A 639 -10.29 23.23 -12.78
CA GLU A 639 -11.59 23.52 -13.40
C GLU A 639 -11.55 24.88 -14.13
N PRO A 640 -12.28 25.04 -15.26
CA PRO A 640 -13.30 24.14 -15.79
C PRO A 640 -12.76 23.01 -16.70
N LEU A 641 -13.16 21.77 -16.42
CA LEU A 641 -12.93 20.62 -17.29
C LEU A 641 -13.91 20.60 -18.47
N LEU A 642 -13.49 20.03 -19.61
CA LEU A 642 -14.28 19.84 -20.83
C LEU A 642 -15.45 18.87 -20.60
N SER A 643 -15.19 17.73 -19.97
CA SER A 643 -16.20 16.73 -19.66
C SER A 643 -15.80 15.78 -18.54
N ASP A 644 -16.79 15.10 -17.98
CA ASP A 644 -16.57 14.09 -16.94
C ASP A 644 -16.01 12.81 -17.57
N TYR A 645 -15.13 12.12 -16.85
CA TYR A 645 -14.66 10.82 -17.28
C TYR A 645 -15.78 9.77 -17.18
N LYS A 646 -16.05 9.08 -18.30
CA LYS A 646 -16.94 7.93 -18.36
C LYS A 646 -16.17 6.72 -18.87
N TYR A 647 -16.23 5.63 -18.11
CA TYR A 647 -15.53 4.40 -18.46
C TYR A 647 -16.00 3.85 -19.81
N GLY A 648 -15.05 3.54 -20.70
CA GLY A 648 -15.32 3.00 -22.05
C GLY A 648 -15.81 4.02 -23.08
N VAL A 649 -15.85 5.31 -22.75
CA VAL A 649 -16.23 6.38 -23.69
C VAL A 649 -15.01 7.24 -23.99
N ASP A 650 -14.53 7.19 -25.23
CA ASP A 650 -13.44 8.05 -25.72
C ASP A 650 -14.02 9.41 -26.15
N TRP A 651 -13.81 10.44 -25.31
CA TRP A 651 -14.26 11.81 -25.57
C TRP A 651 -13.73 12.34 -26.91
N ARG A 652 -12.49 11.97 -27.28
CA ARG A 652 -11.85 12.43 -28.52
C ARG A 652 -12.62 12.02 -29.77
N LYS A 653 -13.36 10.90 -29.71
CA LYS A 653 -14.20 10.42 -30.82
C LYS A 653 -15.53 11.15 -30.92
N SER A 654 -16.04 11.65 -29.80
CA SER A 654 -17.35 12.33 -29.75
C SER A 654 -17.30 13.79 -30.24
N ARG A 655 -16.10 14.38 -30.30
CA ARG A 655 -15.88 15.74 -30.76
C ARG A 655 -15.43 15.75 -32.22
N LEU A 656 -16.19 16.39 -33.10
CA LEU A 656 -15.74 16.73 -34.44
C LEU A 656 -14.59 17.75 -34.30
N ARG A 657 -13.34 17.31 -34.50
CA ARG A 657 -12.21 18.24 -34.65
C ARG A 657 -12.44 19.09 -35.90
N ALA A 658 -12.07 20.38 -35.84
CA ALA A 658 -12.22 21.29 -36.98
C ALA A 658 -11.47 20.79 -38.24
N ASP A 659 -10.40 20.02 -38.07
CA ASP A 659 -9.67 19.38 -39.18
C ASP A 659 -10.48 18.29 -39.93
N ASN A 660 -11.51 17.72 -39.30
CA ASN A 660 -12.41 16.74 -39.93
C ASN A 660 -13.59 17.40 -40.67
N ILE A 661 -13.65 18.73 -40.72
CA ILE A 661 -14.72 19.45 -41.43
C ILE A 661 -14.50 19.43 -42.95
N GLY A 662 -13.27 19.21 -43.43
CA GLY A 662 -12.92 19.26 -44.85
C GLY A 662 -13.30 18.04 -45.70
N THR A 663 -13.85 16.97 -45.13
CA THR A 663 -14.17 15.73 -45.88
C THR A 663 -15.64 15.57 -46.27
N TRP A 664 -16.51 16.52 -45.91
CA TRP A 664 -17.92 16.51 -46.29
C TRP A 664 -18.23 17.24 -47.61
N GLU A 665 -17.26 17.91 -48.23
CA GLU A 665 -17.45 18.56 -49.54
C GLU A 665 -17.32 17.61 -50.74
N ASN A 666 -17.03 16.31 -50.51
CA ASN A 666 -16.83 15.32 -51.58
C ASN A 666 -17.78 14.10 -51.52
N TYR A 667 -18.98 14.23 -50.94
CA TYR A 667 -20.01 13.20 -51.02
C TYR A 667 -21.36 13.73 -51.49
#